data_AF-A0A9C6WLI1-F1
#
_entry.id   AF-A0A9C6WLI1-F1
#
_cell.length_a   1.000
_cell.length_b   1.000
_cell.length_c   1.000
_cell.angle_alpha   90.00
_cell.angle_beta   90.00
_cell.angle_gamma   90.00
#
_symmetry.space_group_name_H-M   'P 1'
#
loop_
_entity.id
_entity.type
_entity.pdbx_description
1 polymer ?
#
loop_
_entity_poly.entity_id
_entity_poly.type
_entity_poly.pdbx_seq_one_letter_code
_entity_poly.pdbx_strand_id
1 'polypeptide(L)'
;MAPPALSKDAPDIENLLRLNPRTPAHAFVVPTAKTKSNKAHWKRNADKKCDSCHPLDGDFDDIKHTTLSERAALREAARCLKCADAPCQKSCPTQLDIKSFITSISNKNYYGAAAAIFSDNPLGLTCGMVCPTSDLCVGGCNLQAAEEGPINIGGLQQFATEVLKQMRIPQEVRPEAASLPHAASKIALIGCGPASLSCATFLGRLGYKDITIFEKNDFLGGLSSAEIPQYRLPYDVVQYEVELVRDLGVRIETGRALSTRDVTVRGLQQQGYQAVFVGIGMPQAKPFPVFAGLSREHGYYSSKDFLPEVARGSKAGMCGCSSRPALPALHGNVIVLGAGDTAFDCATSALRCGARRVFVVFRKGFRNIRAVPEEMELAVEEKCEFLPFLSPKEVIVRGGRIAAVEFTRTEQLDDGTWVEDPEQTTRVKANFVISAFGSGLYDEDVRAALAPLRLNKSGTPEVDAATMASSEPGVFCGGDIAGLSETTVESVNDGKTAAWFMHKYIQERHGGSVPSEPCLPRFYSAVDRVDLSVEMCGVRFPNPFGLASAPPTTSSAMIRRAFEAGWGFAVTKTFALDKDIVTNVSPRIVKGSTSRHHYGPEQGSFLNIELISEKCQDYWLTSIRELKRDFPDNVLVASIMCSYNKEDWVKLSGLAEEAGADMLELNLSCPHGMGESGMGLACGQKPELVRDISRWVRDTVQIPVFIKLTPNITDIVTIAKAAHEGGASGVSAINTVSGLMSLRADATPWPAVGRRESGFRTTYGGVSGNATRPMGLRAVSAIARELPGFPIMGIGGVDSADVGIQFLQAGATTLQVCSAVQNQDFTLIDDYVSGLKALLYLKALELPGWDGQSPPRTKQYKGKPVVSLQSFLDKGKVLPRFGPYEKEREASVHAARQRGALQPEPEPPRVAAAPQKPVPRVQDIVGAAVASIGSYKSLDNTAQVVALVDEDTCINCGKCYMACNDSGYQAINFDSDTHLPKVNDDCTGCTLCVSVCPIIDCITMVPKTIPHVIKRGYPITIKETKIGECQ
;
A
#
# COMPACT_ATOMS: atom_id res chain seq x y z
N MET A 1 39.93 -24.07 -45.04
CA MET A 1 38.57 -24.04 -44.50
C MET A 1 37.91 -22.75 -44.95
N ALA A 2 36.67 -22.80 -45.45
CA ALA A 2 35.91 -21.58 -45.68
C ALA A 2 35.71 -20.85 -44.35
N PRO A 3 35.79 -19.51 -44.31
CA PRO A 3 35.51 -18.77 -43.09
C PRO A 3 34.08 -19.08 -42.61
N PRO A 4 33.85 -19.18 -41.29
CA PRO A 4 32.51 -19.41 -40.76
C PRO A 4 31.56 -18.30 -41.20
N ALA A 5 30.30 -18.67 -41.46
CA ALA A 5 29.28 -17.71 -41.86
C ALA A 5 28.90 -16.82 -40.67
N LEU A 6 29.31 -15.54 -40.70
CA LEU A 6 29.12 -14.60 -39.59
C LEU A 6 27.65 -14.38 -39.20
N SER A 7 26.73 -14.55 -40.14
CA SER A 7 25.30 -14.36 -39.95
C SER A 7 24.56 -15.66 -39.59
N LYS A 8 25.29 -16.69 -39.18
CA LYS A 8 24.72 -17.95 -38.70
C LYS A 8 25.17 -18.18 -37.26
N ASP A 9 24.22 -18.58 -36.44
CA ASP A 9 24.54 -19.04 -35.09
C ASP A 9 25.47 -20.24 -35.16
N ALA A 10 26.48 -20.26 -34.30
CA ALA A 10 27.31 -21.43 -34.11
C ALA A 10 26.50 -22.52 -33.38
N PRO A 11 26.88 -23.81 -33.49
CA PRO A 11 26.09 -24.91 -32.92
C PRO A 11 25.79 -24.81 -31.41
N ASP A 12 26.68 -24.17 -30.65
CA ASP A 12 26.50 -23.87 -29.23
C ASP A 12 25.38 -22.84 -28.99
N ILE A 13 25.33 -21.79 -29.80
CA ILE A 13 24.24 -20.80 -29.78
C ILE A 13 22.93 -21.42 -30.29
N GLU A 14 22.96 -22.22 -31.36
CA GLU A 14 21.77 -22.95 -31.82
C GLU A 14 21.17 -23.84 -30.73
N ASN A 15 22.03 -24.52 -29.95
CA ASN A 15 21.61 -25.34 -28.83
C ASN A 15 21.06 -24.49 -27.66
N LEU A 16 21.67 -23.35 -27.36
CA LEU A 16 21.15 -22.41 -26.36
C LEU A 16 19.75 -21.90 -26.76
N LEU A 17 19.54 -21.63 -28.05
CA LEU A 17 18.29 -21.15 -28.62
C LEU A 17 17.22 -22.24 -28.81
N ARG A 18 17.45 -23.48 -28.35
CA ARG A 18 16.53 -24.61 -28.60
C ARG A 18 15.09 -24.36 -28.13
N LEU A 19 14.90 -23.64 -27.02
CA LEU A 19 13.60 -23.28 -26.45
C LEU A 19 13.11 -21.89 -26.89
N ASN A 20 13.87 -21.18 -27.73
CA ASN A 20 13.47 -19.85 -28.18
C ASN A 20 12.17 -19.96 -29.01
N PRO A 21 11.16 -19.09 -28.77
CA PRO A 21 9.90 -19.17 -29.48
C PRO A 21 10.10 -19.08 -30.99
N ARG A 22 9.53 -20.05 -31.71
CA ARG A 22 9.52 -20.10 -33.18
C ARG A 22 8.12 -20.49 -33.64
N THR A 23 7.62 -19.82 -34.66
CA THR A 23 6.31 -20.16 -35.25
C THR A 23 6.43 -21.51 -35.95
N PRO A 24 5.68 -22.55 -35.53
CA PRO A 24 5.72 -23.84 -36.20
C PRO A 24 5.03 -23.74 -37.57
N ALA A 25 5.58 -24.41 -38.58
CA ALA A 25 4.97 -24.47 -39.91
C ALA A 25 3.77 -25.43 -39.99
N HIS A 26 3.59 -26.28 -38.97
CA HIS A 26 2.56 -27.31 -38.93
C HIS A 26 1.94 -27.38 -37.53
N ALA A 27 0.75 -27.98 -37.43
CA ALA A 27 0.15 -28.29 -36.13
C ALA A 27 1.01 -29.29 -35.34
N PHE A 28 0.98 -29.18 -34.00
CA PHE A 28 1.62 -30.15 -33.12
C PHE A 28 0.79 -31.44 -33.02
N VAL A 29 1.45 -32.60 -33.05
CA VAL A 29 0.81 -33.90 -32.80
C VAL A 29 1.38 -34.47 -31.49
N VAL A 30 0.57 -34.42 -30.43
CA VAL A 30 0.93 -34.96 -29.10
C VAL A 30 -0.20 -35.85 -28.60
N PRO A 31 0.02 -37.16 -28.36
CA PRO A 31 -1.03 -38.04 -27.86
C PRO A 31 -1.58 -37.58 -26.50
N THR A 32 -2.89 -37.69 -26.29
CA THR A 32 -3.55 -37.35 -25.02
C THR A 32 -2.90 -38.00 -23.80
N ALA A 33 -2.41 -39.25 -23.94
CA ALA A 33 -1.70 -39.95 -22.88
C ALA A 33 -0.41 -39.21 -22.46
N LYS A 34 0.36 -38.71 -23.43
CA LYS A 34 1.56 -37.92 -23.17
C LYS A 34 1.22 -36.57 -22.54
N THR A 35 0.16 -35.90 -23.01
CA THR A 35 -0.33 -34.65 -22.41
C THR A 35 -0.76 -34.83 -20.95
N LYS A 36 -1.45 -35.92 -20.62
CA LYS A 36 -1.82 -36.25 -19.23
C LYS A 36 -0.57 -36.44 -18.34
N SER A 37 0.45 -37.11 -18.85
CA SER A 37 1.74 -37.27 -18.14
C SER A 37 2.46 -35.93 -17.97
N ASN A 38 2.56 -35.12 -19.03
CA ASN A 38 3.23 -33.82 -18.99
C ASN A 38 2.54 -32.84 -18.04
N LYS A 39 1.20 -32.91 -17.93
CA LYS A 39 0.43 -32.03 -17.03
C LYS A 39 0.86 -32.14 -15.57
N ALA A 40 1.25 -33.34 -15.11
CA ALA A 40 1.73 -33.54 -13.74
C ALA A 40 3.05 -32.82 -13.49
N HIS A 41 3.92 -32.75 -14.50
CA HIS A 41 5.22 -32.07 -14.43
C HIS A 41 5.10 -30.56 -14.24
N TRP A 42 4.14 -29.91 -14.89
CA TRP A 42 4.01 -28.45 -14.90
C TRP A 42 2.96 -27.90 -13.91
N LYS A 43 2.45 -28.74 -13.02
CA LYS A 43 1.31 -28.44 -12.13
C LYS A 43 1.69 -27.35 -11.09
N ARG A 44 0.94 -26.25 -11.03
CA ARG A 44 1.18 -25.13 -10.09
C ARG A 44 0.15 -25.04 -8.95
N ASN A 45 -1.11 -25.27 -9.27
CA ASN A 45 -2.20 -25.24 -8.30
C ASN A 45 -2.47 -26.63 -7.72
N ALA A 46 -3.24 -26.69 -6.63
CA ALA A 46 -3.65 -27.93 -5.99
C ALA A 46 -4.18 -28.97 -7.00
N ASP A 47 -3.80 -30.23 -6.80
CA ASP A 47 -4.35 -31.35 -7.56
C ASP A 47 -5.71 -31.74 -6.98
N LYS A 48 -6.74 -31.72 -7.84
CA LYS A 48 -8.11 -32.10 -7.45
C LYS A 48 -8.23 -33.58 -7.09
N LYS A 49 -7.25 -34.41 -7.48
CA LYS A 49 -7.17 -35.84 -7.14
C LYS A 49 -6.35 -36.13 -5.88
N CYS A 50 -5.79 -35.08 -5.25
CA CYS A 50 -5.03 -35.24 -4.02
C CYS A 50 -5.98 -35.18 -2.83
N ASP A 51 -6.19 -36.34 -2.23
CA ASP A 51 -7.13 -36.53 -1.11
C ASP A 51 -6.42 -36.48 0.26
N SER A 52 -5.09 -36.33 0.26
CA SER A 52 -4.27 -36.18 1.47
C SER A 52 -3.80 -34.74 1.65
N CYS A 53 -3.83 -34.27 2.90
CA CYS A 53 -3.13 -33.05 3.30
C CYS A 53 -1.62 -33.32 3.31
N HIS A 54 -0.81 -32.31 2.95
CA HIS A 54 0.63 -32.40 3.16
C HIS A 54 0.93 -32.24 4.66
N PRO A 55 2.06 -32.76 5.18
CA PRO A 55 2.38 -32.64 6.60
C PRO A 55 2.52 -31.17 7.02
N LEU A 56 1.70 -30.75 7.99
CA LEU A 56 1.62 -29.37 8.51
C LEU A 56 2.00 -29.28 9.99
N ASP A 57 2.43 -30.37 10.61
CA ASP A 57 2.82 -30.39 12.01
C ASP A 57 3.99 -29.44 12.28
N GLY A 58 3.77 -28.54 13.24
CA GLY A 58 4.67 -27.42 13.53
C GLY A 58 4.70 -26.30 12.50
N ASP A 59 3.92 -26.34 11.42
CA ASP A 59 3.90 -25.32 10.35
C ASP A 59 3.03 -24.11 10.71
N PHE A 60 3.68 -23.00 11.07
CA PHE A 60 3.01 -21.72 11.33
C PHE A 60 3.39 -20.63 10.32
N ASP A 61 3.86 -21.02 9.13
CA ASP A 61 4.11 -20.08 8.04
C ASP A 61 2.80 -19.39 7.63
N ASP A 62 2.89 -18.16 7.14
CA ASP A 62 1.72 -17.40 6.72
C ASP A 62 0.93 -18.11 5.61
N ILE A 63 -0.34 -18.44 5.86
CA ILE A 63 -1.23 -19.09 4.89
C ILE A 63 -2.19 -18.13 4.18
N LYS A 64 -2.28 -16.87 4.59
CA LYS A 64 -3.22 -15.90 4.02
C LYS A 64 -3.08 -15.78 2.51
N HIS A 65 -4.20 -15.76 1.79
CA HIS A 65 -4.22 -15.53 0.34
C HIS A 65 -4.10 -14.05 -0.04
N THR A 66 -4.34 -13.18 0.93
CA THR A 66 -4.37 -11.72 0.75
C THR A 66 -3.02 -11.05 0.93
N THR A 67 -1.99 -11.71 1.47
CA THR A 67 -0.68 -11.09 1.68
C THR A 67 0.01 -10.69 0.38
N LEU A 68 0.58 -9.47 0.36
CA LEU A 68 1.14 -8.85 -0.85
C LEU A 68 2.61 -8.48 -0.66
N SER A 69 3.45 -8.88 -1.63
CA SER A 69 4.75 -8.21 -1.88
C SER A 69 4.52 -6.77 -2.32
N GLU A 70 5.52 -5.89 -2.21
CA GLU A 70 5.48 -4.53 -2.78
C GLU A 70 5.05 -4.53 -4.27
N ARG A 71 5.59 -5.44 -5.08
CA ARG A 71 5.20 -5.59 -6.49
C ARG A 71 3.69 -5.79 -6.66
N ALA A 72 3.11 -6.65 -5.85
CA ALA A 72 1.69 -6.99 -5.93
C ALA A 72 0.84 -5.86 -5.35
N ALA A 73 1.27 -5.24 -4.25
CA ALA A 73 0.62 -4.08 -3.65
C ALA A 73 0.56 -2.89 -4.62
N LEU A 74 1.66 -2.56 -5.31
CA LEU A 74 1.67 -1.50 -6.32
C LEU A 74 0.71 -1.80 -7.49
N ARG A 75 0.66 -3.04 -7.96
CA ARG A 75 -0.25 -3.44 -9.04
C ARG A 75 -1.72 -3.37 -8.62
N GLU A 76 -2.04 -3.83 -7.43
CA GLU A 76 -3.40 -3.85 -6.93
C GLU A 76 -3.88 -2.44 -6.55
N ALA A 77 -3.01 -1.61 -5.97
CA ALA A 77 -3.29 -0.20 -5.71
C ALA A 77 -3.50 0.62 -7.00
N ALA A 78 -2.72 0.34 -8.04
CA ALA A 78 -2.90 0.90 -9.38
C ALA A 78 -4.22 0.47 -10.05
N ARG A 79 -4.74 -0.72 -9.71
CA ARG A 79 -6.02 -1.23 -10.21
C ARG A 79 -7.22 -0.56 -9.53
N CYS A 80 -7.08 -0.17 -8.27
CA CYS A 80 -8.14 0.50 -7.52
C CYS A 80 -8.60 1.78 -8.23
N LEU A 81 -9.92 1.93 -8.38
CA LEU A 81 -10.54 3.08 -9.04
C LEU A 81 -10.50 4.37 -8.21
N LYS A 82 -10.10 4.30 -6.93
CA LYS A 82 -9.99 5.46 -6.03
C LYS A 82 -11.29 6.28 -5.98
N CYS A 83 -12.42 5.57 -5.81
CA CYS A 83 -13.78 6.09 -5.96
C CYS A 83 -14.09 7.27 -5.03
N ALA A 84 -14.82 8.25 -5.53
CA ALA A 84 -15.49 9.25 -4.68
C ALA A 84 -16.59 8.58 -3.85
N ASP A 85 -16.83 9.10 -2.64
CA ASP A 85 -17.83 8.60 -1.69
C ASP A 85 -17.81 7.06 -1.55
N ALA A 86 -16.60 6.52 -1.36
CA ALA A 86 -16.32 5.12 -1.64
C ALA A 86 -17.21 4.17 -0.80
N PRO A 87 -17.97 3.26 -1.43
CA PRO A 87 -18.81 2.32 -0.70
C PRO A 87 -18.00 1.38 0.20
N CYS A 88 -16.77 1.04 -0.19
CA CYS A 88 -15.88 0.24 0.65
C CYS A 88 -15.54 0.92 1.99
N GLN A 89 -15.46 2.27 2.03
CA GLN A 89 -15.26 3.01 3.28
C GLN A 89 -16.51 2.97 4.14
N LYS A 90 -17.70 3.14 3.53
CA LYS A 90 -18.98 3.07 4.24
C LYS A 90 -19.21 1.70 4.88
N SER A 91 -18.78 0.64 4.21
CA SER A 91 -18.81 -0.75 4.69
C SER A 91 -17.65 -1.12 5.64
N CYS A 92 -16.74 -0.19 5.93
CA CYS A 92 -15.69 -0.40 6.92
C CYS A 92 -16.18 0.10 8.29
N PRO A 93 -16.21 -0.73 9.36
CA PRO A 93 -16.72 -0.29 10.66
C PRO A 93 -15.97 0.91 11.24
N THR A 94 -14.65 1.01 11.04
CA THR A 94 -13.84 2.16 11.47
C THR A 94 -13.84 3.35 10.51
N GLN A 95 -14.57 3.26 9.38
CA GLN A 95 -14.66 4.27 8.33
C GLN A 95 -13.30 4.68 7.72
N LEU A 96 -12.38 3.71 7.56
CA LEU A 96 -11.07 3.95 6.94
C LEU A 96 -11.23 4.65 5.59
N ASP A 97 -10.48 5.72 5.35
CA ASP A 97 -10.38 6.35 4.03
C ASP A 97 -9.57 5.47 3.06
N ILE A 98 -10.25 4.45 2.51
CA ILE A 98 -9.67 3.44 1.61
C ILE A 98 -9.21 4.06 0.30
N LYS A 99 -9.89 5.10 -0.20
CA LYS A 99 -9.47 5.83 -1.39
C LYS A 99 -8.08 6.42 -1.16
N SER A 100 -7.90 7.16 -0.07
CA SER A 100 -6.67 7.91 0.18
C SER A 100 -5.50 6.99 0.48
N PHE A 101 -5.64 6.00 1.38
CA PHE A 101 -4.49 5.14 1.70
C PHE A 101 -4.06 4.28 0.51
N ILE A 102 -4.99 3.79 -0.33
CA ILE A 102 -4.63 3.03 -1.52
C ILE A 102 -3.96 3.94 -2.57
N THR A 103 -4.39 5.19 -2.68
CA THR A 103 -3.72 6.20 -3.52
C THR A 103 -2.27 6.41 -3.07
N SER A 104 -2.04 6.50 -1.76
CA SER A 104 -0.69 6.61 -1.22
C SER A 104 0.17 5.38 -1.51
N ILE A 105 -0.39 4.16 -1.45
CA ILE A 105 0.35 2.95 -1.85
C ILE A 105 0.73 3.01 -3.33
N SER A 106 -0.18 3.37 -4.24
CA SER A 106 0.16 3.46 -5.68
C SER A 106 1.26 4.48 -5.98
N ASN A 107 1.36 5.52 -5.14
CA ASN A 107 2.35 6.59 -5.24
C ASN A 107 3.65 6.31 -4.46
N LYS A 108 3.84 5.07 -3.97
CA LYS A 108 4.96 4.66 -3.11
C LYS A 108 5.09 5.45 -1.79
N ASN A 109 4.02 6.07 -1.33
CA ASN A 109 3.95 6.72 -0.03
C ASN A 109 3.36 5.76 1.02
N TYR A 110 4.17 4.81 1.46
CA TYR A 110 3.74 3.79 2.43
C TYR A 110 3.51 4.37 3.83
N TYR A 111 4.29 5.39 4.22
CA TYR A 111 4.06 6.16 5.45
C TYR A 111 2.70 6.83 5.44
N GLY A 112 2.36 7.62 4.41
CA GLY A 112 1.07 8.32 4.34
C GLY A 112 -0.11 7.36 4.32
N ALA A 113 0.03 6.22 3.62
CA ALA A 113 -0.97 5.14 3.65
C ALA A 113 -1.17 4.59 5.08
N ALA A 114 -0.08 4.19 5.75
CA ALA A 114 -0.15 3.66 7.10
C ALA A 114 -0.67 4.70 8.11
N ALA A 115 -0.25 5.95 8.01
CA ALA A 115 -0.72 7.04 8.85
C ALA A 115 -2.23 7.29 8.67
N ALA A 116 -2.75 7.21 7.44
CA ALA A 116 -4.19 7.27 7.18
C ALA A 116 -4.94 6.09 7.80
N ILE A 117 -4.41 4.87 7.65
CA ILE A 117 -4.99 3.66 8.27
C ILE A 117 -5.01 3.79 9.81
N PHE A 118 -3.87 4.08 10.43
CA PHE A 118 -3.75 4.21 11.89
C PHE A 118 -4.49 5.42 12.46
N SER A 119 -4.82 6.41 11.64
CA SER A 119 -5.66 7.55 12.06
C SER A 119 -7.04 7.07 12.51
N ASP A 120 -7.64 6.16 11.75
CA ASP A 120 -9.00 5.70 11.98
C ASP A 120 -9.08 4.34 12.66
N ASN A 121 -8.06 3.50 12.51
CA ASN A 121 -7.96 2.17 13.09
C ASN A 121 -6.58 1.95 13.75
N PRO A 122 -6.46 2.07 15.09
CA PRO A 122 -5.20 1.88 15.80
C PRO A 122 -4.65 0.44 15.74
N LEU A 123 -5.46 -0.53 15.32
CA LEU A 123 -5.05 -1.93 15.05
C LEU A 123 -5.05 -2.21 13.54
N GLY A 124 -4.55 -1.25 12.77
CA GLY A 124 -4.55 -1.26 11.31
C GLY A 124 -3.84 -2.46 10.70
N LEU A 125 -2.74 -2.93 11.27
CA LEU A 125 -1.99 -4.08 10.77
C LEU A 125 -2.72 -5.38 11.10
N THR A 126 -3.19 -5.55 12.33
CA THR A 126 -4.01 -6.70 12.73
C THR A 126 -5.24 -6.82 11.81
N CYS A 127 -6.01 -5.74 11.66
CA CYS A 127 -7.21 -5.73 10.82
C CYS A 127 -6.91 -5.98 9.34
N GLY A 128 -5.78 -5.50 8.82
CA GLY A 128 -5.36 -5.81 7.44
C GLY A 128 -5.17 -7.31 7.20
N MET A 129 -4.79 -8.06 8.24
CA MET A 129 -4.57 -9.51 8.16
C MET A 129 -5.82 -10.35 8.42
N VAL A 130 -6.71 -9.92 9.31
CA VAL A 130 -7.79 -10.80 9.84
C VAL A 130 -9.22 -10.34 9.53
N CYS A 131 -9.42 -9.14 8.98
CA CYS A 131 -10.76 -8.68 8.67
C CYS A 131 -11.47 -9.63 7.69
N PRO A 132 -12.73 -10.01 7.95
CA PRO A 132 -13.57 -10.78 7.02
C PRO A 132 -14.04 -9.87 5.87
N THR A 133 -13.11 -9.43 5.03
CA THR A 133 -13.34 -8.27 4.15
C THR A 133 -14.49 -8.44 3.16
N SER A 134 -14.79 -9.68 2.75
CA SER A 134 -15.90 -10.02 1.84
C SER A 134 -17.27 -9.65 2.38
N ASP A 135 -17.43 -9.64 3.70
CA ASP A 135 -18.64 -9.20 4.41
C ASP A 135 -18.56 -7.72 4.86
N LEU A 136 -17.42 -7.07 4.62
CA LEU A 136 -17.13 -5.69 5.01
C LEU A 136 -16.79 -4.83 3.78
N CYS A 137 -15.61 -4.19 3.79
CA CYS A 137 -15.19 -3.23 2.79
C CYS A 137 -15.10 -3.79 1.36
N VAL A 138 -14.72 -5.06 1.19
CA VAL A 138 -14.60 -5.70 -0.13
C VAL A 138 -15.98 -6.06 -0.69
N GLY A 139 -16.93 -6.44 0.18
CA GLY A 139 -18.31 -6.70 -0.21
C GLY A 139 -19.01 -5.48 -0.84
N GLY A 140 -18.61 -4.27 -0.44
CA GLY A 140 -19.09 -3.01 -1.02
C GLY A 140 -18.25 -2.46 -2.19
N CYS A 141 -17.20 -3.14 -2.64
CA CYS A 141 -16.28 -2.59 -3.64
C CYS A 141 -16.92 -2.48 -5.03
N ASN A 142 -16.86 -1.30 -5.67
CA ASN A 142 -17.40 -1.10 -7.03
C ASN A 142 -16.79 -2.04 -8.09
N LEU A 143 -15.52 -2.46 -7.93
CA LEU A 143 -14.87 -3.38 -8.86
C LEU A 143 -15.39 -4.82 -8.78
N GLN A 144 -16.24 -5.15 -7.79
CA GLN A 144 -17.03 -6.38 -7.81
C GLN A 144 -17.90 -6.50 -9.07
N ALA A 145 -18.24 -5.36 -9.70
CA ALA A 145 -19.00 -5.30 -10.96
C ALA A 145 -18.16 -5.55 -12.22
N ALA A 146 -16.83 -5.74 -12.10
CA ALA A 146 -15.92 -6.05 -13.21
C ALA A 146 -15.44 -7.52 -13.12
N GLU A 147 -15.07 -8.11 -14.27
CA GLU A 147 -14.70 -9.53 -14.36
C GLU A 147 -13.45 -9.89 -13.54
N GLU A 148 -12.53 -8.94 -13.34
CA GLU A 148 -11.37 -9.11 -12.46
C GLU A 148 -11.70 -9.11 -10.96
N GLY A 149 -12.91 -8.70 -10.57
CA GLY A 149 -13.39 -8.71 -9.20
C GLY A 149 -12.88 -7.55 -8.32
N PRO A 150 -13.25 -7.55 -7.04
CA PRO A 150 -13.05 -6.44 -6.12
C PRO A 150 -11.56 -6.32 -5.72
N ILE A 151 -11.19 -5.20 -5.09
CA ILE A 151 -9.82 -4.95 -4.63
C ILE A 151 -9.49 -5.79 -3.39
N ASN A 152 -8.26 -6.31 -3.31
CA ASN A 152 -7.71 -6.87 -2.07
C ASN A 152 -7.34 -5.75 -1.08
N ILE A 153 -8.35 -5.18 -0.42
CA ILE A 153 -8.19 -4.04 0.50
C ILE A 153 -7.38 -4.44 1.74
N GLY A 154 -7.66 -5.61 2.32
CA GLY A 154 -6.96 -6.12 3.51
C GLY A 154 -5.45 -6.31 3.26
N GLY A 155 -5.07 -6.93 2.14
CA GLY A 155 -3.67 -7.11 1.77
C GLY A 155 -2.92 -5.79 1.53
N LEU A 156 -3.58 -4.78 0.97
CA LEU A 156 -3.00 -3.45 0.79
C LEU A 156 -2.80 -2.74 2.14
N GLN A 157 -3.78 -2.84 3.03
CA GLN A 157 -3.71 -2.32 4.40
C GLN A 157 -2.58 -2.99 5.19
N GLN A 158 -2.48 -4.33 5.12
CA GLN A 158 -1.39 -5.12 5.69
C GLN A 158 -0.04 -4.59 5.19
N PHE A 159 0.15 -4.53 3.86
CA PHE A 159 1.43 -4.13 3.27
C PHE A 159 1.91 -2.75 3.77
N ALA A 160 1.05 -1.72 3.72
CA ALA A 160 1.45 -0.37 4.12
C ALA A 160 1.85 -0.30 5.60
N THR A 161 1.07 -0.96 6.47
CA THR A 161 1.31 -0.95 7.92
C THR A 161 2.50 -1.81 8.33
N GLU A 162 2.80 -2.89 7.60
CA GLU A 162 4.05 -3.65 7.76
C GLU A 162 5.27 -2.80 7.42
N VAL A 163 5.21 -1.98 6.36
CA VAL A 163 6.31 -1.08 6.01
C VAL A 163 6.53 -0.04 7.13
N LEU A 164 5.47 0.53 7.70
CA LEU A 164 5.61 1.44 8.85
C LEU A 164 6.24 0.75 10.08
N LYS A 165 5.84 -0.50 10.37
CA LYS A 165 6.48 -1.33 11.41
C LYS A 165 7.99 -1.44 11.16
N GLN A 166 8.41 -1.69 9.91
CA GLN A 166 9.82 -1.78 9.53
C GLN A 166 10.57 -0.43 9.59
N MET A 167 9.88 0.71 9.38
CA MET A 167 10.46 2.04 9.59
C MET A 167 10.80 2.32 11.06
N ARG A 168 10.16 1.60 12.00
CA ARG A 168 10.35 1.74 13.47
C ARG A 168 10.09 3.16 13.99
N ILE A 169 9.14 3.86 13.38
CA ILE A 169 8.77 5.23 13.77
C ILE A 169 7.72 5.15 14.89
N PRO A 170 7.94 5.80 16.05
CA PRO A 170 6.99 5.81 17.14
C PRO A 170 5.78 6.70 16.84
N GLN A 171 4.66 6.44 17.51
CA GLN A 171 3.53 7.35 17.54
C GLN A 171 3.81 8.49 18.52
N GLU A 172 3.26 9.68 18.27
CA GLU A 172 3.38 10.81 19.19
C GLU A 172 2.04 11.52 19.38
N VAL A 173 1.88 12.19 20.53
CA VAL A 173 0.75 13.09 20.77
C VAL A 173 0.94 14.36 19.95
N ARG A 174 -0.11 14.77 19.23
CA ARG A 174 -0.12 16.03 18.47
C ARG A 174 0.16 17.22 19.41
N PRO A 175 1.00 18.19 19.02
CA PRO A 175 1.29 19.35 19.87
C PRO A 175 0.04 20.10 20.34
N GLU A 176 -0.99 20.17 19.51
CA GLU A 176 -2.26 20.86 19.80
C GLU A 176 -3.07 20.16 20.89
N ALA A 177 -2.89 18.85 21.08
CA ALA A 177 -3.58 18.06 22.11
C ALA A 177 -2.92 18.21 23.50
N ALA A 178 -1.73 18.83 23.59
CA ALA A 178 -1.00 18.96 24.85
C ALA A 178 -1.71 19.85 25.90
N SER A 179 -2.62 20.71 25.46
CA SER A 179 -3.36 21.68 26.30
C SER A 179 -4.76 21.22 26.71
N LEU A 180 -5.07 19.92 26.62
CA LEU A 180 -6.38 19.39 26.99
C LEU A 180 -6.74 19.74 28.46
N PRO A 181 -7.90 20.37 28.72
CA PRO A 181 -8.40 20.57 30.09
C PRO A 181 -8.62 19.24 30.80
N HIS A 182 -8.31 19.19 32.10
CA HIS A 182 -8.43 17.97 32.91
C HIS A 182 -7.67 16.75 32.34
N ALA A 183 -6.58 16.97 31.59
CA ALA A 183 -5.72 15.92 31.03
C ALA A 183 -5.19 14.91 32.06
N ALA A 184 -5.09 15.30 33.34
CA ALA A 184 -4.64 14.44 34.44
C ALA A 184 -5.76 13.54 35.03
N SER A 185 -6.95 13.52 34.43
CA SER A 185 -8.05 12.66 34.88
C SER A 185 -7.64 11.19 34.81
N LYS A 186 -7.82 10.46 35.92
CA LYS A 186 -7.54 9.03 36.01
C LYS A 186 -8.56 8.23 35.20
N ILE A 187 -8.11 7.44 34.23
CA ILE A 187 -8.96 6.59 33.39
C ILE A 187 -8.49 5.13 33.48
N ALA A 188 -9.44 4.23 33.73
CA ALA A 188 -9.20 2.80 33.79
C ALA A 188 -9.83 2.10 32.58
N LEU A 189 -9.11 1.13 32.01
CA LEU A 189 -9.65 0.20 31.03
C LEU A 189 -9.40 -1.22 31.53
N ILE A 190 -10.37 -2.11 31.35
CA ILE A 190 -10.31 -3.49 31.86
C ILE A 190 -10.29 -4.45 30.68
N GLY A 191 -9.25 -5.28 30.60
CA GLY A 191 -8.90 -6.14 29.46
C GLY A 191 -8.03 -5.40 28.44
N CYS A 192 -6.95 -6.02 27.98
CA CYS A 192 -6.02 -5.48 26.99
C CYS A 192 -6.25 -6.09 25.60
N GLY A 193 -7.52 -6.16 25.18
CA GLY A 193 -7.93 -6.57 23.83
C GLY A 193 -8.12 -5.38 22.87
N PRO A 194 -8.55 -5.66 21.62
CA PRO A 194 -8.73 -4.65 20.57
C PRO A 194 -9.53 -3.40 20.99
N ALA A 195 -10.66 -3.60 21.70
CA ALA A 195 -11.52 -2.49 22.11
C ALA A 195 -10.83 -1.53 23.09
N SER A 196 -10.16 -2.05 24.11
CA SER A 196 -9.44 -1.23 25.09
C SER A 196 -8.19 -0.58 24.49
N LEU A 197 -7.45 -1.28 23.64
CA LEU A 197 -6.30 -0.70 22.92
C LEU A 197 -6.74 0.48 22.04
N SER A 198 -7.87 0.35 21.36
CA SER A 198 -8.46 1.44 20.58
C SER A 198 -8.88 2.61 21.45
N CYS A 199 -9.68 2.35 22.50
CA CYS A 199 -10.16 3.37 23.42
C CYS A 199 -9.00 4.15 24.07
N ALA A 200 -8.00 3.43 24.59
CA ALA A 200 -6.80 4.03 25.18
C ALA A 200 -6.01 4.87 24.17
N THR A 201 -5.90 4.42 22.91
CA THR A 201 -5.21 5.17 21.86
C THR A 201 -5.88 6.51 21.61
N PHE A 202 -7.20 6.53 21.41
CA PHE A 202 -7.92 7.77 21.12
C PHE A 202 -7.95 8.72 22.32
N LEU A 203 -8.07 8.19 23.55
CA LEU A 203 -7.93 9.00 24.77
C LEU A 203 -6.51 9.59 24.91
N GLY A 204 -5.47 8.81 24.63
CA GLY A 204 -4.08 9.30 24.64
C GLY A 204 -3.86 10.39 23.59
N ARG A 205 -4.41 10.21 22.38
CA ARG A 205 -4.37 11.21 21.30
C ARG A 205 -5.10 12.50 21.63
N LEU A 206 -6.22 12.42 22.36
CA LEU A 206 -6.93 13.60 22.87
C LEU A 206 -6.11 14.38 23.92
N GLY A 207 -5.12 13.75 24.55
CA GLY A 207 -4.19 14.39 25.49
C GLY A 207 -4.30 13.91 26.94
N TYR A 208 -5.10 12.88 27.24
CA TYR A 208 -5.20 12.32 28.59
C TYR A 208 -3.88 11.61 28.98
N LYS A 209 -3.37 11.91 30.18
CA LYS A 209 -2.03 11.49 30.63
C LYS A 209 -2.03 10.33 31.63
N ASP A 210 -3.18 10.04 32.24
CA ASP A 210 -3.31 9.03 33.30
C ASP A 210 -4.28 7.91 32.89
N ILE A 211 -3.85 7.11 31.91
CA ILE A 211 -4.62 5.99 31.35
C ILE A 211 -3.95 4.69 31.76
N THR A 212 -4.70 3.79 32.40
CA THR A 212 -4.21 2.47 32.81
C THR A 212 -5.12 1.35 32.30
N ILE A 213 -4.56 0.39 31.58
CA ILE A 213 -5.22 -0.85 31.18
C ILE A 213 -4.87 -1.96 32.18
N PHE A 214 -5.87 -2.61 32.76
CA PHE A 214 -5.72 -3.77 33.64
C PHE A 214 -5.99 -5.05 32.85
N GLU A 215 -4.98 -5.91 32.69
CA GLU A 215 -5.06 -7.17 31.95
C GLU A 215 -4.96 -8.37 32.89
N LYS A 216 -5.88 -9.32 32.75
CA LYS A 216 -5.93 -10.53 33.57
C LYS A 216 -4.71 -11.41 33.37
N ASN A 217 -4.27 -11.58 32.13
CA ASN A 217 -3.21 -12.50 31.75
C ASN A 217 -1.82 -11.84 31.83
N ASP A 218 -0.78 -12.65 31.62
CA ASP A 218 0.61 -12.23 31.48
C ASP A 218 0.97 -11.81 30.05
N PHE A 219 0.05 -11.99 29.09
CA PHE A 219 0.18 -11.58 27.69
C PHE A 219 -0.83 -10.47 27.35
N LEU A 220 -0.51 -9.71 26.30
CA LEU A 220 -1.31 -8.56 25.83
C LEU A 220 -1.99 -8.87 24.49
N GLY A 221 -3.02 -8.11 24.12
CA GLY A 221 -3.67 -8.18 22.80
C GLY A 221 -4.96 -9.01 22.74
N GLY A 222 -5.42 -9.58 23.86
CA GLY A 222 -6.68 -10.33 23.92
C GLY A 222 -6.70 -11.53 22.96
N LEU A 223 -7.82 -11.72 22.24
CA LEU A 223 -8.01 -12.82 21.29
C LEU A 223 -6.99 -12.82 20.13
N SER A 224 -6.53 -11.64 19.71
CA SER A 224 -5.49 -11.49 18.68
C SER A 224 -4.21 -12.25 19.05
N SER A 225 -3.87 -12.28 20.34
CA SER A 225 -2.76 -13.07 20.86
C SER A 225 -3.17 -14.48 21.24
N ALA A 226 -4.27 -14.63 21.97
CA ALA A 226 -4.65 -15.89 22.60
C ALA A 226 -5.23 -16.94 21.66
N GLU A 227 -5.93 -16.55 20.60
CA GLU A 227 -6.76 -17.49 19.82
C GLU A 227 -6.53 -17.43 18.33
N ILE A 228 -6.35 -16.24 17.74
CA ILE A 228 -6.07 -16.13 16.31
C ILE A 228 -4.73 -16.80 16.01
N PRO A 229 -4.65 -17.82 15.14
CA PRO A 229 -3.44 -18.58 14.92
C PRO A 229 -2.28 -17.76 14.35
N GLN A 230 -1.04 -18.12 14.70
CA GLN A 230 0.19 -17.47 14.22
C GLN A 230 0.30 -17.39 12.68
N TYR A 231 -0.19 -18.42 11.97
CA TYR A 231 -0.17 -18.46 10.51
C TYR A 231 -1.22 -17.53 9.84
N ARG A 232 -2.15 -16.95 10.62
CA ARG A 232 -3.04 -15.87 10.17
C ARG A 232 -2.60 -14.52 10.73
N LEU A 233 -2.30 -14.45 12.02
CA LEU A 233 -1.87 -13.23 12.71
C LEU A 233 -0.57 -13.47 13.51
N PRO A 234 0.58 -13.03 12.98
CA PRO A 234 1.84 -13.07 13.70
C PRO A 234 1.81 -12.27 15.01
N TYR A 235 2.43 -12.78 16.08
CA TYR A 235 2.41 -12.11 17.39
C TYR A 235 3.13 -10.75 17.41
N ASP A 236 4.20 -10.60 16.64
CA ASP A 236 4.98 -9.36 16.53
C ASP A 236 4.13 -8.19 15.99
N VAL A 237 3.09 -8.47 15.22
CA VAL A 237 2.10 -7.48 14.78
C VAL A 237 1.35 -6.90 15.98
N VAL A 238 0.84 -7.77 16.84
CA VAL A 238 0.07 -7.37 18.03
C VAL A 238 0.96 -6.62 19.00
N GLN A 239 2.20 -7.10 19.18
CA GLN A 239 3.19 -6.41 20.01
C GLN A 239 3.48 -4.99 19.47
N TYR A 240 3.70 -4.84 18.17
CA TYR A 240 3.95 -3.55 17.54
C TYR A 240 2.81 -2.55 17.78
N GLU A 241 1.55 -2.98 17.64
CA GLU A 241 0.39 -2.10 17.85
C GLU A 241 0.24 -1.72 19.33
N VAL A 242 0.49 -2.64 20.25
CA VAL A 242 0.54 -2.35 21.70
C VAL A 242 1.64 -1.35 22.03
N GLU A 243 2.81 -1.45 21.39
CA GLU A 243 3.89 -0.48 21.56
C GLU A 243 3.51 0.91 21.05
N LEU A 244 2.79 1.03 19.93
CA LEU A 244 2.24 2.32 19.49
C LEU A 244 1.27 2.92 20.51
N VAL A 245 0.47 2.10 21.20
CA VAL A 245 -0.40 2.59 22.30
C VAL A 245 0.44 3.09 23.48
N ARG A 246 1.53 2.38 23.83
CA ARG A 246 2.46 2.76 24.90
C ARG A 246 3.21 4.05 24.59
N ASP A 247 3.52 4.33 23.33
CA ASP A 247 4.17 5.59 22.91
C ASP A 247 3.35 6.84 23.33
N LEU A 248 2.03 6.69 23.50
CA LEU A 248 1.13 7.75 23.99
C LEU A 248 1.10 7.88 25.53
N GLY A 249 1.92 7.12 26.26
CA GLY A 249 2.01 7.14 27.72
C GLY A 249 1.00 6.24 28.44
N VAL A 250 0.27 5.39 27.73
CA VAL A 250 -0.69 4.44 28.31
C VAL A 250 0.05 3.38 29.12
N ARG A 251 -0.35 3.19 30.38
CA ARG A 251 0.19 2.14 31.25
C ARG A 251 -0.63 0.86 31.13
N ILE A 252 0.04 -0.28 31.22
CA ILE A 252 -0.61 -1.61 31.16
C ILE A 252 -0.12 -2.43 32.35
N GLU A 253 -1.05 -2.85 33.20
CA GLU A 253 -0.80 -3.70 34.37
C GLU A 253 -1.36 -5.11 34.10
N THR A 254 -0.46 -6.09 33.92
CA THR A 254 -0.80 -7.51 33.75
C THR A 254 -1.08 -8.20 35.09
N GLY A 255 -1.74 -9.36 35.06
CA GLY A 255 -2.11 -10.11 36.26
C GLY A 255 -3.22 -9.45 37.09
N ARG A 256 -3.92 -8.46 36.53
CA ARG A 256 -5.01 -7.72 37.19
C ARG A 256 -6.35 -8.08 36.55
N ALA A 257 -7.19 -8.81 37.28
CA ALA A 257 -8.41 -9.39 36.75
C ALA A 257 -9.67 -8.65 37.23
N LEU A 258 -10.68 -8.57 36.37
CA LEU A 258 -12.03 -8.21 36.81
C LEU A 258 -12.60 -9.33 37.68
N SER A 259 -12.64 -9.11 38.98
CA SER A 259 -13.05 -10.08 40.01
C SER A 259 -13.37 -9.34 41.29
N THR A 260 -14.29 -9.86 42.11
CA THR A 260 -14.60 -9.26 43.43
C THR A 260 -13.41 -9.24 44.37
N ARG A 261 -12.35 -10.00 44.07
CA ARG A 261 -11.11 -10.12 44.85
C ARG A 261 -9.96 -9.26 44.34
N ASP A 262 -10.14 -8.56 43.22
CA ASP A 262 -9.10 -7.70 42.63
C ASP A 262 -9.72 -6.41 42.07
N VAL A 263 -9.88 -6.28 40.75
CA VAL A 263 -10.44 -5.08 40.13
C VAL A 263 -11.96 -5.23 40.02
N THR A 264 -12.70 -4.23 40.50
CA THR A 264 -14.17 -4.11 40.33
C THR A 264 -14.52 -2.74 39.77
N VAL A 265 -15.63 -2.64 39.03
CA VAL A 265 -16.10 -1.36 38.46
C VAL A 265 -16.30 -0.31 39.57
N ARG A 266 -17.04 -0.68 40.62
CA ARG A 266 -17.26 0.17 41.80
C ARG A 266 -15.95 0.53 42.52
N GLY A 267 -15.04 -0.42 42.66
CA GLY A 267 -13.74 -0.20 43.31
C GLY A 267 -12.90 0.84 42.58
N LEU A 268 -12.85 0.79 41.25
CA LEU A 268 -12.16 1.79 40.44
C LEU A 268 -12.77 3.19 40.61
N GLN A 269 -14.10 3.32 40.55
CA GLN A 269 -14.75 4.61 40.81
C GLN A 269 -14.40 5.17 42.20
N GLN A 270 -14.36 4.31 43.23
CA GLN A 270 -13.96 4.69 44.60
C GLN A 270 -12.49 5.11 44.73
N GLN A 271 -11.61 4.56 43.88
CA GLN A 271 -10.19 4.95 43.79
C GLN A 271 -9.94 6.25 43.01
N GLY A 272 -11.01 6.96 42.66
CA GLY A 272 -10.95 8.27 42.00
C GLY A 272 -10.77 8.21 40.48
N TYR A 273 -10.95 7.03 39.85
CA TYR A 273 -11.03 6.95 38.40
C TYR A 273 -12.29 7.67 37.91
N GLN A 274 -12.11 8.65 37.02
CA GLN A 274 -13.19 9.48 36.50
C GLN A 274 -14.01 8.77 35.43
N ALA A 275 -13.37 7.89 34.65
CA ALA A 275 -14.04 7.05 33.66
C ALA A 275 -13.45 5.64 33.65
N VAL A 276 -14.31 4.64 33.38
CA VAL A 276 -13.94 3.22 33.28
C VAL A 276 -14.46 2.66 31.96
N PHE A 277 -13.60 1.98 31.21
CA PHE A 277 -13.97 1.22 30.02
C PHE A 277 -13.84 -0.29 30.28
N VAL A 278 -14.89 -1.06 30.00
CA VAL A 278 -14.89 -2.52 30.14
C VAL A 278 -14.79 -3.15 28.74
N GLY A 279 -13.65 -3.76 28.46
CA GLY A 279 -13.31 -4.40 27.18
C GLY A 279 -12.73 -5.80 27.36
N ILE A 280 -13.27 -6.58 28.29
CA ILE A 280 -12.76 -7.90 28.70
C ILE A 280 -13.08 -9.04 27.70
N GLY A 281 -13.84 -8.75 26.64
CA GLY A 281 -14.35 -9.75 25.70
C GLY A 281 -15.31 -10.75 26.33
N MET A 282 -15.40 -11.96 25.75
CA MET A 282 -16.18 -13.08 26.28
C MET A 282 -15.25 -14.20 26.79
N PRO A 283 -14.90 -14.22 28.09
CA PRO A 283 -13.77 -15.00 28.58
C PRO A 283 -14.02 -16.50 28.71
N GLN A 284 -15.27 -16.98 28.77
CA GLN A 284 -15.56 -18.40 28.98
C GLN A 284 -16.13 -19.08 27.73
N ALA A 285 -15.75 -20.34 27.49
CA ALA A 285 -16.36 -21.16 26.44
C ALA A 285 -17.82 -21.49 26.77
N LYS A 286 -18.67 -21.57 25.73
CA LYS A 286 -20.07 -21.97 25.89
C LYS A 286 -20.17 -23.42 26.37
N PRO A 287 -20.73 -23.69 27.58
CA PRO A 287 -20.86 -25.05 28.08
C PRO A 287 -21.89 -25.83 27.27
N PHE A 288 -21.69 -27.15 27.18
CA PHE A 288 -22.64 -28.07 26.54
C PHE A 288 -22.74 -29.37 27.36
N PRO A 289 -23.95 -29.81 27.76
CA PRO A 289 -24.12 -30.89 28.74
C PRO A 289 -23.43 -32.21 28.39
N VAL A 290 -23.39 -32.57 27.09
CA VAL A 290 -22.77 -33.82 26.61
C VAL A 290 -21.26 -33.90 26.91
N PHE A 291 -20.59 -32.77 27.17
CA PHE A 291 -19.17 -32.73 27.49
C PHE A 291 -18.87 -32.56 28.98
N ALA A 292 -19.90 -32.55 29.84
CA ALA A 292 -19.72 -32.43 31.28
C ALA A 292 -18.86 -33.59 31.81
N GLY A 293 -17.82 -33.26 32.60
CA GLY A 293 -16.90 -34.25 33.17
C GLY A 293 -15.76 -34.70 32.25
N LEU A 294 -15.75 -34.29 30.97
CA LEU A 294 -14.61 -34.54 30.08
C LEU A 294 -13.48 -33.54 30.34
N SER A 295 -12.26 -33.98 30.09
CA SER A 295 -11.04 -33.20 30.32
C SER A 295 -9.99 -33.50 29.24
N ARG A 296 -8.85 -32.80 29.32
CA ARG A 296 -7.71 -32.98 28.41
C ARG A 296 -7.16 -34.40 28.43
N GLU A 297 -7.19 -35.07 29.58
CA GLU A 297 -6.75 -36.47 29.74
C GLU A 297 -7.58 -37.44 28.88
N HIS A 298 -8.87 -37.12 28.71
CA HIS A 298 -9.77 -37.87 27.84
C HIS A 298 -9.54 -37.57 26.35
N GLY A 299 -8.92 -36.44 26.01
CA GLY A 299 -8.82 -35.90 24.66
C GLY A 299 -9.85 -34.81 24.32
N TYR A 300 -10.54 -34.26 25.31
CA TYR A 300 -11.50 -33.17 25.12
C TYR A 300 -10.87 -31.80 25.38
N TYR A 301 -11.19 -30.84 24.51
CA TYR A 301 -10.83 -29.43 24.66
C TYR A 301 -12.04 -28.54 24.33
N SER A 302 -12.19 -27.42 25.03
CA SER A 302 -12.91 -26.27 24.46
C SER A 302 -11.97 -25.46 23.57
N SER A 303 -12.50 -24.61 22.68
CA SER A 303 -11.65 -23.69 21.92
C SER A 303 -10.85 -22.74 22.81
N LYS A 304 -11.41 -22.36 23.98
CA LYS A 304 -10.77 -21.54 25.02
C LYS A 304 -9.68 -22.29 25.80
N ASP A 305 -9.58 -23.61 25.65
CA ASP A 305 -8.43 -24.40 26.10
C ASP A 305 -7.41 -24.56 24.99
N PHE A 306 -7.86 -25.05 23.83
CA PHE A 306 -6.99 -25.52 22.76
C PHE A 306 -6.21 -24.40 22.08
N LEU A 307 -6.90 -23.36 21.61
CA LEU A 307 -6.24 -22.29 20.84
C LEU A 307 -5.20 -21.53 21.68
N PRO A 308 -5.45 -21.19 22.96
CA PRO A 308 -4.41 -20.59 23.81
C PRO A 308 -3.18 -21.47 24.05
N GLU A 309 -3.32 -22.80 24.07
CA GLU A 309 -2.16 -23.71 24.13
C GLU A 309 -1.36 -23.69 22.83
N VAL A 310 -2.04 -23.76 21.69
CA VAL A 310 -1.39 -23.65 20.37
C VAL A 310 -0.72 -22.29 20.21
N ALA A 311 -1.37 -21.20 20.61
CA ALA A 311 -0.81 -19.85 20.58
C ALA A 311 0.46 -19.76 21.42
N ARG A 312 0.44 -20.21 22.69
CA ARG A 312 1.65 -20.22 23.53
C ARG A 312 2.78 -21.08 22.96
N GLY A 313 2.46 -22.19 22.30
CA GLY A 313 3.45 -23.05 21.66
C GLY A 313 3.99 -22.51 20.33
N SER A 314 3.26 -21.63 19.64
CA SER A 314 3.62 -21.12 18.31
C SER A 314 4.13 -19.68 18.29
N LYS A 315 3.61 -18.81 19.16
CA LYS A 315 3.91 -17.38 19.23
C LYS A 315 5.10 -17.09 20.13
N ALA A 316 6.28 -16.97 19.52
CA ALA A 316 7.49 -16.57 20.26
C ALA A 316 7.30 -15.17 20.86
N GLY A 317 7.65 -14.99 22.13
CA GLY A 317 7.48 -13.72 22.86
C GLY A 317 6.14 -13.56 23.59
N MET A 318 5.15 -14.43 23.38
CA MET A 318 3.83 -14.32 24.02
C MET A 318 3.84 -14.68 25.51
N CYS A 319 4.62 -15.69 25.93
CA CYS A 319 4.82 -16.02 27.35
C CYS A 319 6.24 -15.68 27.82
N GLY A 320 6.39 -15.25 29.08
CA GLY A 320 7.68 -15.03 29.75
C GLY A 320 8.41 -16.32 30.15
N CYS A 321 7.99 -17.45 29.59
CA CYS A 321 8.49 -18.80 29.81
C CYS A 321 9.94 -18.93 29.29
N SER A 322 10.87 -19.49 30.09
CA SER A 322 12.29 -19.65 29.70
C SER A 322 12.52 -20.65 28.56
N SER A 323 11.53 -21.51 28.31
CA SER A 323 11.50 -22.50 27.23
C SER A 323 10.12 -22.47 26.58
N ARG A 324 10.08 -22.58 25.24
CA ARG A 324 8.84 -22.64 24.46
C ARG A 324 7.95 -23.77 24.97
N PRO A 325 6.67 -23.51 25.33
CA PRO A 325 5.74 -24.56 25.68
C PRO A 325 5.57 -25.56 24.54
N ALA A 326 5.41 -26.83 24.87
CA ALA A 326 5.14 -27.85 23.88
C ALA A 326 3.77 -27.62 23.23
N LEU A 327 3.68 -27.85 21.92
CA LEU A 327 2.39 -27.89 21.22
C LEU A 327 1.55 -29.06 21.74
N PRO A 328 0.20 -28.95 21.76
CA PRO A 328 -0.67 -30.09 22.01
C PRO A 328 -0.36 -31.22 21.03
N ALA A 329 -0.27 -32.46 21.54
CA ALA A 329 0.03 -33.64 20.74
C ALA A 329 -1.26 -34.37 20.33
N LEU A 330 -1.78 -34.08 19.13
CA LEU A 330 -3.07 -34.60 18.66
C LEU A 330 -2.91 -35.74 17.66
N HIS A 331 -2.37 -36.89 18.08
CA HIS A 331 -2.20 -38.05 17.18
C HIS A 331 -3.51 -38.81 16.93
N GLY A 332 -4.05 -38.71 15.71
CA GLY A 332 -5.22 -39.48 15.28
C GLY A 332 -6.31 -38.62 14.64
N ASN A 333 -7.57 -38.98 14.88
CA ASN A 333 -8.73 -38.27 14.35
C ASN A 333 -9.20 -37.19 15.33
N VAL A 334 -9.41 -35.98 14.84
CA VAL A 334 -9.95 -34.86 15.62
C VAL A 334 -11.33 -34.49 15.10
N ILE A 335 -12.30 -34.34 15.99
CA ILE A 335 -13.60 -33.75 15.69
C ILE A 335 -13.62 -32.33 16.23
N VAL A 336 -13.91 -31.35 15.38
CA VAL A 336 -14.15 -29.96 15.75
C VAL A 336 -15.63 -29.65 15.59
N LEU A 337 -16.27 -29.17 16.64
CA LEU A 337 -17.71 -28.93 16.68
C LEU A 337 -18.00 -27.43 16.55
N GLY A 338 -18.56 -27.01 15.42
CA GLY A 338 -18.87 -25.61 15.14
C GLY A 338 -18.74 -25.25 13.66
N ALA A 339 -19.14 -24.02 13.31
CA ALA A 339 -19.12 -23.50 11.94
C ALA A 339 -18.90 -21.98 11.88
N GLY A 340 -18.22 -21.40 12.87
CA GLY A 340 -17.73 -20.02 12.83
C GLY A 340 -16.20 -20.00 12.82
N ASP A 341 -15.60 -18.82 12.82
CA ASP A 341 -14.14 -18.62 12.70
C ASP A 341 -13.35 -19.49 13.69
N THR A 342 -13.76 -19.49 14.95
CA THR A 342 -13.15 -20.33 16.00
C THR A 342 -13.07 -21.82 15.62
N ALA A 343 -14.08 -22.35 14.93
CA ALA A 343 -14.08 -23.76 14.51
C ALA A 343 -13.05 -24.02 13.40
N PHE A 344 -12.90 -23.09 12.46
CA PHE A 344 -11.92 -23.22 11.37
C PHE A 344 -10.49 -23.02 11.86
N ASP A 345 -10.26 -22.08 12.78
CA ASP A 345 -8.99 -21.92 13.47
C ASP A 345 -8.63 -23.19 14.27
N CYS A 346 -9.59 -23.76 15.01
CA CYS A 346 -9.36 -25.03 15.72
C CYS A 346 -9.02 -26.18 14.76
N ALA A 347 -9.70 -26.25 13.61
CA ALA A 347 -9.51 -27.32 12.63
C ALA A 347 -8.12 -27.25 12.00
N THR A 348 -7.72 -26.07 11.52
CA THR A 348 -6.41 -25.84 10.90
C THR A 348 -5.27 -25.93 11.93
N SER A 349 -5.48 -25.48 13.17
CA SER A 349 -4.52 -25.62 14.27
C SER A 349 -4.33 -27.07 14.70
N ALA A 350 -5.37 -27.90 14.64
CA ALA A 350 -5.26 -29.32 14.96
C ALA A 350 -4.27 -30.05 14.02
N LEU A 351 -4.22 -29.66 12.74
CA LEU A 351 -3.24 -30.20 11.79
C LEU A 351 -1.80 -29.84 12.20
N ARG A 352 -1.56 -28.62 12.71
CA ARG A 352 -0.25 -28.20 13.25
C ARG A 352 0.17 -28.97 14.50
N CYS A 353 -0.80 -29.48 15.24
CA CYS A 353 -0.62 -30.36 16.40
C CYS A 353 -0.42 -31.85 16.04
N GLY A 354 -0.33 -32.19 14.74
CA GLY A 354 -0.08 -33.56 14.29
C GLY A 354 -1.34 -34.42 14.09
N ALA A 355 -2.52 -33.78 13.97
CA ALA A 355 -3.74 -34.49 13.60
C ALA A 355 -3.60 -35.19 12.25
N ARG A 356 -3.98 -36.47 12.21
CA ARG A 356 -3.98 -37.26 10.97
C ARG A 356 -5.14 -36.91 10.07
N ARG A 357 -6.30 -36.58 10.66
CA ARG A 357 -7.53 -36.20 9.97
C ARG A 357 -8.39 -35.34 10.88
N VAL A 358 -9.00 -34.31 10.32
CA VAL A 358 -9.85 -33.37 11.05
C VAL A 358 -11.25 -33.38 10.43
N PHE A 359 -12.27 -33.55 11.27
CA PHE A 359 -13.68 -33.46 10.89
C PHE A 359 -14.29 -32.21 11.52
N VAL A 360 -14.72 -31.26 10.70
CA VAL A 360 -15.51 -30.10 11.10
C VAL A 360 -16.99 -30.51 11.03
N VAL A 361 -17.62 -30.63 12.19
CA VAL A 361 -18.99 -31.14 12.34
C VAL A 361 -19.90 -30.01 12.82
N PHE A 362 -21.04 -29.85 12.16
CA PHE A 362 -21.97 -28.77 12.47
C PHE A 362 -23.42 -29.17 12.29
N ARG A 363 -24.28 -28.62 13.16
CA ARG A 363 -25.69 -28.99 13.32
C ARG A 363 -26.63 -28.48 12.23
N LYS A 364 -26.13 -27.84 11.17
CA LYS A 364 -26.91 -27.26 10.06
C LYS A 364 -26.28 -27.62 8.71
N GLY A 365 -26.75 -27.04 7.61
CA GLY A 365 -26.18 -27.23 6.28
C GLY A 365 -25.00 -26.29 5.97
N PHE A 366 -24.29 -26.54 4.87
CA PHE A 366 -23.17 -25.70 4.40
C PHE A 366 -23.55 -24.23 4.19
N ARG A 367 -24.79 -23.96 3.74
CA ARG A 367 -25.32 -22.60 3.57
C ARG A 367 -25.46 -21.82 4.88
N ASN A 368 -25.31 -22.50 6.02
CA ASN A 368 -25.44 -21.92 7.36
C ASN A 368 -24.10 -21.78 8.08
N ILE A 369 -22.98 -22.01 7.39
CA ILE A 369 -21.66 -21.67 7.91
C ILE A 369 -21.62 -20.16 8.15
N ARG A 370 -21.16 -19.76 9.34
CA ARG A 370 -21.11 -18.36 9.78
C ARG A 370 -19.80 -17.69 9.43
N ALA A 371 -18.72 -18.45 9.40
CA ALA A 371 -17.44 -17.93 8.95
C ALA A 371 -17.52 -17.49 7.49
N VAL A 372 -16.77 -16.46 7.13
CA VAL A 372 -16.70 -16.01 5.75
C VAL A 372 -16.05 -17.06 4.84
N PRO A 373 -16.34 -17.04 3.53
CA PRO A 373 -15.79 -18.02 2.59
C PRO A 373 -14.26 -18.13 2.64
N GLU A 374 -13.55 -17.02 2.86
CA GLU A 374 -12.09 -17.00 2.88
C GLU A 374 -11.52 -17.81 4.06
N GLU A 375 -12.21 -17.82 5.20
CA GLU A 375 -11.80 -18.59 6.39
C GLU A 375 -12.09 -20.08 6.21
N MET A 376 -13.24 -20.41 5.61
CA MET A 376 -13.59 -21.79 5.26
C MET A 376 -12.61 -22.38 4.23
N GLU A 377 -12.19 -21.60 3.23
CA GLU A 377 -11.31 -22.05 2.14
C GLU A 377 -9.97 -22.58 2.68
N LEU A 378 -9.42 -21.96 3.72
CA LEU A 378 -8.17 -22.43 4.37
C LEU A 378 -8.30 -23.88 4.85
N ALA A 379 -9.40 -24.21 5.54
CA ALA A 379 -9.65 -25.57 6.01
C ALA A 379 -9.93 -26.56 4.86
N VAL A 380 -10.58 -26.10 3.78
CA VAL A 380 -10.84 -26.90 2.57
C VAL A 380 -9.53 -27.26 1.85
N GLU A 381 -8.65 -26.28 1.65
CA GLU A 381 -7.36 -26.49 0.98
C GLU A 381 -6.46 -27.47 1.75
N GLU A 382 -6.52 -27.40 3.08
CA GLU A 382 -5.83 -28.30 4.01
C GLU A 382 -6.54 -29.64 4.27
N LYS A 383 -7.57 -29.95 3.48
CA LYS A 383 -8.28 -31.25 3.47
C LYS A 383 -8.98 -31.60 4.78
N CYS A 384 -9.47 -30.60 5.52
CA CYS A 384 -10.45 -30.84 6.57
C CYS A 384 -11.74 -31.40 5.95
N GLU A 385 -12.39 -32.33 6.64
CA GLU A 385 -13.66 -32.90 6.21
C GLU A 385 -14.85 -32.27 6.91
N PHE A 386 -15.93 -32.07 6.16
CA PHE A 386 -17.08 -31.32 6.62
C PHE A 386 -18.27 -32.26 6.75
N LEU A 387 -18.81 -32.39 7.96
CA LEU A 387 -19.97 -33.23 8.26
C LEU A 387 -21.15 -32.34 8.70
N PRO A 388 -22.02 -31.93 7.77
CA PRO A 388 -23.18 -31.10 8.08
C PRO A 388 -24.30 -31.93 8.73
N PHE A 389 -25.30 -31.23 9.27
CA PHE A 389 -26.54 -31.81 9.81
C PHE A 389 -26.36 -32.79 10.97
N LEU A 390 -25.38 -32.55 11.84
CA LEU A 390 -25.08 -33.43 12.98
C LEU A 390 -25.06 -32.66 14.31
N SER A 391 -25.87 -33.10 15.27
CA SER A 391 -25.88 -32.61 16.65
C SER A 391 -25.25 -33.66 17.58
N PRO A 392 -24.29 -33.29 18.46
CA PRO A 392 -23.61 -34.25 19.33
C PRO A 392 -24.57 -34.81 20.39
N LYS A 393 -24.68 -36.14 20.45
CA LYS A 393 -25.56 -36.87 21.36
C LYS A 393 -24.80 -37.47 22.54
N GLU A 394 -23.70 -38.18 22.28
CA GLU A 394 -22.92 -38.87 23.31
C GLU A 394 -21.43 -38.95 22.93
N VAL A 395 -20.54 -38.76 23.91
CA VAL A 395 -19.09 -39.01 23.74
C VAL A 395 -18.73 -40.36 24.33
N ILE A 396 -18.20 -41.25 23.50
CA ILE A 396 -17.84 -42.62 23.90
C ILE A 396 -16.39 -42.63 24.36
N VAL A 397 -16.18 -42.87 25.66
CA VAL A 397 -14.87 -43.01 26.29
C VAL A 397 -14.56 -44.48 26.55
N ARG A 398 -13.36 -44.94 26.14
CA ARG A 398 -12.86 -46.30 26.40
C ARG A 398 -11.44 -46.23 26.94
N GLY A 399 -11.17 -46.90 28.06
CA GLY A 399 -9.83 -46.88 28.67
C GLY A 399 -9.36 -45.47 29.04
N GLY A 400 -10.28 -44.61 29.47
CA GLY A 400 -9.99 -43.22 29.84
C GLY A 400 -9.77 -42.26 28.65
N ARG A 401 -9.91 -42.70 27.40
CA ARG A 401 -9.75 -41.84 26.20
C ARG A 401 -10.98 -41.87 25.31
N ILE A 402 -11.25 -40.77 24.62
CA ILE A 402 -12.30 -40.69 23.62
C ILE A 402 -11.98 -41.67 22.48
N ALA A 403 -12.99 -42.45 22.09
CA ALA A 403 -12.91 -43.41 20.99
C ALA A 403 -13.86 -43.06 19.83
N ALA A 404 -14.98 -42.39 20.13
CA ALA A 404 -15.94 -41.92 19.13
C ALA A 404 -16.89 -40.86 19.71
N VAL A 405 -17.59 -40.16 18.83
CA VAL A 405 -18.75 -39.33 19.17
C VAL A 405 -19.95 -39.86 18.39
N GLU A 406 -21.08 -40.06 19.06
CA GLU A 406 -22.37 -40.36 18.46
C GLU A 406 -23.14 -39.06 18.25
N PHE A 407 -23.71 -38.91 17.05
CA PHE A 407 -24.46 -37.75 16.62
C PHE A 407 -25.88 -38.15 16.24
N THR A 408 -26.79 -37.21 16.43
CA THR A 408 -28.16 -37.26 15.91
C THR A 408 -28.23 -36.40 14.64
N ARG A 409 -28.92 -36.87 13.61
CA ARG A 409 -29.16 -36.08 12.40
C ARG A 409 -30.03 -34.87 12.75
N THR A 410 -29.75 -33.73 12.12
CA THR A 410 -30.62 -32.55 12.17
C THR A 410 -31.23 -32.27 10.81
N GLU A 411 -32.41 -31.64 10.81
CA GLU A 411 -33.02 -31.13 9.59
C GLU A 411 -33.84 -29.86 9.88
N GLN A 412 -34.16 -29.15 8.80
CA GLN A 412 -34.97 -27.95 8.85
C GLN A 412 -36.37 -28.28 8.31
N LEU A 413 -37.39 -28.02 9.11
CA LEU A 413 -38.79 -28.13 8.71
C LEU A 413 -39.17 -26.98 7.75
N ASP A 414 -40.32 -27.09 7.09
CA ASP A 414 -40.79 -26.09 6.12
C ASP A 414 -41.00 -24.68 6.72
N ASP A 415 -41.23 -24.60 8.03
CA ASP A 415 -41.38 -23.34 8.78
C ASP A 415 -40.03 -22.71 9.18
N GLY A 416 -38.92 -23.36 8.84
CA GLY A 416 -37.56 -22.93 9.17
C GLY A 416 -37.04 -23.42 10.52
N THR A 417 -37.85 -24.12 11.32
CA THR A 417 -37.47 -24.69 12.62
C THR A 417 -36.49 -25.84 12.42
N TRP A 418 -35.46 -25.91 13.27
CA TRP A 418 -34.47 -26.99 13.27
C TRP A 418 -34.85 -28.06 14.29
N VAL A 419 -34.91 -29.31 13.86
CA VAL A 419 -35.22 -30.47 14.70
C VAL A 419 -34.07 -31.49 14.67
N GLU A 420 -34.01 -32.32 15.72
CA GLU A 420 -33.12 -33.48 15.81
C GLU A 420 -33.95 -34.74 15.58
N ASP A 421 -33.48 -35.66 14.72
CA ASP A 421 -34.11 -36.96 14.50
C ASP A 421 -33.37 -38.04 15.31
N PRO A 422 -33.87 -38.43 16.51
CA PRO A 422 -33.21 -39.36 17.41
C PRO A 422 -33.07 -40.78 16.85
N GLU A 423 -33.84 -41.16 15.82
CA GLU A 423 -33.76 -42.47 15.17
C GLU A 423 -32.57 -42.54 14.19
N GLN A 424 -32.19 -41.40 13.60
CA GLN A 424 -31.07 -41.30 12.67
C GLN A 424 -29.79 -40.90 13.39
N THR A 425 -29.03 -41.90 13.84
CA THR A 425 -27.74 -41.69 14.51
C THR A 425 -26.54 -42.03 13.61
N THR A 426 -25.44 -41.30 13.79
CA THR A 426 -24.15 -41.58 13.13
C THR A 426 -23.03 -41.55 14.16
N ARG A 427 -22.16 -42.56 14.13
CA ARG A 427 -21.00 -42.64 15.02
C ARG A 427 -19.72 -42.35 14.25
N VAL A 428 -19.00 -41.30 14.65
CA VAL A 428 -17.73 -40.90 14.05
C VAL A 428 -16.59 -41.25 15.01
N LYS A 429 -15.62 -42.05 14.53
CA LYS A 429 -14.43 -42.43 15.32
C LYS A 429 -13.48 -41.24 15.48
N ALA A 430 -13.15 -40.92 16.72
CA ALA A 430 -12.28 -39.80 17.07
C ALA A 430 -11.43 -40.13 18.30
N ASN A 431 -10.26 -39.51 18.36
CA ASN A 431 -9.36 -39.54 19.50
C ASN A 431 -9.48 -38.26 20.32
N PHE A 432 -9.81 -37.15 19.65
CA PHE A 432 -9.93 -35.84 20.25
C PHE A 432 -11.22 -35.15 19.80
N VAL A 433 -11.79 -34.35 20.70
CA VAL A 433 -12.97 -33.52 20.44
C VAL A 433 -12.66 -32.10 20.89
N ILE A 434 -12.88 -31.13 20.00
CA ILE A 434 -12.71 -29.71 20.26
C ILE A 434 -14.06 -29.02 20.08
N SER A 435 -14.63 -28.46 21.14
CA SER A 435 -15.89 -27.71 21.05
C SER A 435 -15.64 -26.23 20.78
N ALA A 436 -16.15 -25.73 19.65
CA ALA A 436 -16.02 -24.34 19.19
C ALA A 436 -17.40 -23.67 19.02
N PHE A 437 -18.25 -23.76 20.04
CA PHE A 437 -19.62 -23.24 20.02
C PHE A 437 -19.76 -21.74 20.31
N GLY A 438 -18.63 -21.05 20.47
CA GLY A 438 -18.57 -19.64 20.87
C GLY A 438 -18.28 -19.48 22.36
N SER A 439 -18.35 -18.22 22.80
CA SER A 439 -17.96 -17.80 24.14
C SER A 439 -19.03 -16.93 24.78
N GLY A 440 -19.00 -16.77 26.10
CA GLY A 440 -19.93 -15.93 26.85
C GLY A 440 -19.37 -15.52 28.21
N LEU A 441 -20.21 -14.85 29.00
CA LEU A 441 -19.93 -14.46 30.38
C LEU A 441 -20.73 -15.34 31.35
N TYR A 442 -20.08 -16.32 31.96
CA TYR A 442 -20.72 -17.31 32.83
C TYR A 442 -20.18 -17.33 34.27
N ASP A 443 -19.05 -16.68 34.53
CA ASP A 443 -18.43 -16.65 35.85
C ASP A 443 -19.11 -15.62 36.75
N GLU A 444 -19.73 -16.10 37.83
CA GLU A 444 -20.47 -15.26 38.78
C GLU A 444 -19.58 -14.25 39.53
N ASP A 445 -18.29 -14.54 39.76
CA ASP A 445 -17.35 -13.60 40.39
C ASP A 445 -17.08 -12.40 39.45
N VAL A 446 -16.91 -12.68 38.16
CA VAL A 446 -16.73 -11.63 37.13
C VAL A 446 -18.01 -10.81 36.97
N ARG A 447 -19.17 -11.46 36.96
CA ARG A 447 -20.47 -10.76 36.89
C ARG A 447 -20.71 -9.88 38.10
N ALA A 448 -20.38 -10.35 39.31
CA ALA A 448 -20.49 -9.56 40.53
C ALA A 448 -19.54 -8.34 40.51
N ALA A 449 -18.33 -8.49 39.95
CA ALA A 449 -17.36 -7.41 39.81
C ALA A 449 -17.78 -6.29 38.83
N LEU A 450 -18.75 -6.56 37.94
CA LEU A 450 -19.38 -5.56 37.05
C LEU A 450 -20.41 -4.68 37.76
N ALA A 451 -20.86 -5.01 38.97
CA ALA A 451 -21.85 -4.20 39.68
C ALA A 451 -21.35 -2.74 39.85
N PRO A 452 -22.20 -1.71 39.61
CA PRO A 452 -23.66 -1.76 39.51
C PRO A 452 -24.24 -1.84 38.08
N LEU A 453 -23.46 -2.27 37.06
CA LEU A 453 -23.96 -2.34 35.69
C LEU A 453 -25.19 -3.23 35.54
N ARG A 454 -26.18 -2.77 34.77
CA ARG A 454 -27.32 -3.60 34.35
C ARG A 454 -26.88 -4.54 33.24
N LEU A 455 -27.24 -5.81 33.38
CA LEU A 455 -27.01 -6.84 32.38
C LEU A 455 -28.30 -7.14 31.63
N ASN A 456 -28.21 -7.31 30.32
CA ASN A 456 -29.32 -7.69 29.46
C ASN A 456 -29.67 -9.19 29.58
N LYS A 457 -30.66 -9.64 28.80
CA LYS A 457 -31.11 -11.05 28.76
C LYS A 457 -30.02 -12.05 28.35
N SER A 458 -29.04 -11.62 27.58
CA SER A 458 -27.89 -12.44 27.14
C SER A 458 -26.79 -12.52 28.21
N GLY A 459 -26.95 -11.81 29.33
CA GLY A 459 -25.99 -11.79 30.44
C GLY A 459 -24.83 -10.81 30.23
N THR A 460 -24.91 -9.91 29.25
CA THR A 460 -23.88 -8.90 28.95
C THR A 460 -24.32 -7.50 29.40
N PRO A 461 -23.40 -6.54 29.65
CA PRO A 461 -23.76 -5.17 30.00
C PRO A 461 -24.70 -4.51 28.98
N GLU A 462 -25.73 -3.82 29.47
CA GLU A 462 -26.56 -2.93 28.65
C GLU A 462 -25.75 -1.68 28.28
N VAL A 463 -25.68 -1.39 26.97
CA VAL A 463 -25.01 -0.20 26.44
C VAL A 463 -25.92 0.56 25.47
N ASP A 464 -25.72 1.87 25.41
CA ASP A 464 -26.24 2.71 24.33
C ASP A 464 -25.36 2.54 23.09
N ALA A 465 -25.94 2.09 21.97
CA ALA A 465 -25.18 1.74 20.77
C ALA A 465 -24.55 2.95 20.03
N ALA A 466 -25.00 4.18 20.31
CA ALA A 466 -24.43 5.39 19.70
C ALA A 466 -23.25 5.93 20.50
N THR A 467 -23.21 5.67 21.81
CA THR A 467 -22.24 6.27 22.74
C THR A 467 -21.34 5.27 23.44
N MET A 468 -21.70 3.99 23.42
CA MET A 468 -21.11 2.89 24.20
C MET A 468 -21.20 3.09 25.73
N ALA A 469 -22.00 4.06 26.19
CA ALA A 469 -22.23 4.30 27.60
C ALA A 469 -23.08 3.18 28.19
N SER A 470 -22.73 2.75 29.40
CA SER A 470 -23.51 1.76 30.13
C SER A 470 -24.63 2.40 30.96
N SER A 471 -25.35 1.59 31.74
CA SER A 471 -26.33 2.09 32.72
C SER A 471 -25.73 2.92 33.87
N GLU A 472 -24.41 2.86 34.08
CA GLU A 472 -23.71 3.58 35.15
C GLU A 472 -22.92 4.77 34.59
N PRO A 473 -23.14 6.01 35.08
CA PRO A 473 -22.42 7.18 34.62
C PRO A 473 -20.90 7.05 34.76
N GLY A 474 -20.17 7.39 33.70
CA GLY A 474 -18.72 7.28 33.66
C GLY A 474 -18.19 5.86 33.40
N VAL A 475 -19.07 4.87 33.18
CA VAL A 475 -18.70 3.52 32.78
C VAL A 475 -19.18 3.22 31.36
N PHE A 476 -18.28 2.76 30.52
CA PHE A 476 -18.49 2.44 29.10
C PHE A 476 -18.07 1.00 28.84
N CYS A 477 -18.70 0.33 27.87
CA CYS A 477 -18.33 -1.04 27.50
C CYS A 477 -18.25 -1.17 25.98
N GLY A 478 -17.34 -1.99 25.47
CA GLY A 478 -17.16 -2.17 24.01
C GLY A 478 -16.41 -3.44 23.64
N GLY A 479 -16.50 -3.85 22.37
CA GLY A 479 -16.04 -5.15 21.88
C GLY A 479 -17.01 -6.27 22.23
N ASP A 480 -16.56 -7.53 22.20
CA ASP A 480 -17.45 -8.69 22.37
C ASP A 480 -18.34 -8.59 23.61
N ILE A 481 -17.83 -8.01 24.72
CA ILE A 481 -18.59 -7.86 25.97
C ILE A 481 -19.84 -6.97 25.82
N ALA A 482 -19.86 -6.04 24.87
CA ALA A 482 -21.05 -5.23 24.58
C ALA A 482 -22.14 -6.04 23.87
N GLY A 483 -21.80 -7.18 23.24
CA GLY A 483 -22.74 -8.04 22.52
C GLY A 483 -23.23 -7.45 21.19
N LEU A 484 -22.52 -6.46 20.64
CA LEU A 484 -22.79 -5.83 19.35
C LEU A 484 -21.78 -6.24 18.27
N SER A 485 -20.50 -6.26 18.64
CA SER A 485 -19.38 -6.57 17.76
C SER A 485 -19.17 -8.07 17.58
N GLU A 486 -18.85 -8.52 16.37
CA GLU A 486 -18.45 -9.91 16.07
C GLU A 486 -17.02 -10.01 15.50
N THR A 487 -16.41 -8.87 15.15
CA THR A 487 -15.08 -8.81 14.54
C THR A 487 -14.10 -7.93 15.32
N THR A 488 -12.80 -8.09 15.02
CA THR A 488 -11.75 -7.22 15.60
C THR A 488 -11.96 -5.75 15.25
N VAL A 489 -12.35 -5.43 14.01
CA VAL A 489 -12.50 -4.04 13.54
C VAL A 489 -13.72 -3.35 14.15
N GLU A 490 -14.81 -4.09 14.40
CA GLU A 490 -15.97 -3.56 15.13
C GLU A 490 -15.61 -3.31 16.60
N SER A 491 -14.88 -4.24 17.24
CA SER A 491 -14.37 -4.04 18.60
C SER A 491 -13.48 -2.80 18.71
N VAL A 492 -12.62 -2.56 17.72
CA VAL A 492 -11.83 -1.33 17.63
C VAL A 492 -12.74 -0.11 17.50
N ASN A 493 -13.79 -0.18 16.69
CA ASN A 493 -14.73 0.92 16.51
C ASN A 493 -15.55 1.23 17.77
N ASP A 494 -15.94 0.22 18.55
CA ASP A 494 -16.58 0.39 19.84
C ASP A 494 -15.68 1.18 20.79
N GLY A 495 -14.39 0.84 20.85
CA GLY A 495 -13.40 1.58 21.62
C GLY A 495 -13.19 3.02 21.13
N LYS A 496 -13.17 3.23 19.81
CA LYS A 496 -13.08 4.56 19.17
C LYS A 496 -14.27 5.43 19.55
N THR A 497 -15.47 4.87 19.45
CA THR A 497 -16.73 5.55 19.79
C THR A 497 -16.77 5.89 21.28
N ALA A 498 -16.47 4.91 22.14
CA ALA A 498 -16.42 5.11 23.58
C ALA A 498 -15.44 6.21 23.99
N ALA A 499 -14.25 6.29 23.37
CA ALA A 499 -13.25 7.31 23.70
C ALA A 499 -13.78 8.74 23.54
N TRP A 500 -14.57 9.03 22.49
CA TRP A 500 -15.19 10.35 22.31
C TRP A 500 -16.20 10.67 23.41
N PHE A 501 -17.07 9.72 23.76
CA PHE A 501 -18.10 9.95 24.78
C PHE A 501 -17.57 9.89 26.21
N MET A 502 -16.49 9.16 26.46
CA MET A 502 -15.70 9.25 27.69
C MET A 502 -15.06 10.63 27.82
N HIS A 503 -14.47 11.15 26.73
CA HIS A 503 -13.94 12.50 26.69
C HIS A 503 -15.02 13.54 27.01
N LYS A 504 -16.15 13.49 26.30
CA LYS A 504 -17.31 14.33 26.56
C LYS A 504 -17.75 14.27 28.02
N TYR A 505 -17.93 13.08 28.57
CA TYR A 505 -18.34 12.86 29.96
C TYR A 505 -17.38 13.50 30.95
N ILE A 506 -16.06 13.30 30.79
CA ILE A 506 -15.05 13.86 31.68
C ILE A 506 -15.07 15.40 31.62
N GLN A 507 -15.13 15.98 30.42
CA GLN A 507 -15.15 17.44 30.28
C GLN A 507 -16.41 18.07 30.88
N GLU A 508 -17.59 17.53 30.57
CA GLU A 508 -18.87 18.02 31.10
C GLU A 508 -18.96 17.89 32.62
N ARG A 509 -18.44 16.80 33.19
CA ARG A 509 -18.37 16.60 34.64
C ARG A 509 -17.56 17.69 35.36
N HIS A 510 -16.58 18.28 34.67
CA HIS A 510 -15.78 19.38 35.19
C HIS A 510 -16.25 20.77 34.72
N GLY A 511 -17.46 20.87 34.17
CA GLY A 511 -18.06 22.14 33.72
C GLY A 511 -17.52 22.66 32.38
N GLY A 512 -16.73 21.85 31.66
CA GLY A 512 -16.32 22.12 30.30
C GLY A 512 -17.38 21.71 29.27
N SER A 513 -17.12 22.01 28.00
CA SER A 513 -17.91 21.54 26.87
C SER A 513 -16.98 21.02 25.77
N VAL A 514 -17.53 20.15 24.92
CA VAL A 514 -16.85 19.63 23.73
C VAL A 514 -17.70 19.95 22.50
N PRO A 515 -17.11 19.97 21.29
CA PRO A 515 -17.87 20.13 20.05
C PRO A 515 -19.04 19.13 19.95
N SER A 516 -20.16 19.56 19.36
CA SER A 516 -21.32 18.67 19.17
C SER A 516 -21.03 17.55 18.16
N GLU A 517 -20.18 17.83 17.18
CA GLU A 517 -19.70 16.87 16.20
C GLU A 517 -18.39 16.23 16.69
N PRO A 518 -18.27 14.88 16.69
CA PRO A 518 -17.07 14.20 17.12
C PRO A 518 -15.81 14.59 16.33
N CYS A 519 -14.75 14.98 17.03
CA CYS A 519 -13.47 15.36 16.43
C CYS A 519 -12.29 14.62 17.10
N LEU A 520 -12.13 13.33 16.80
CA LEU A 520 -11.01 12.54 17.31
C LEU A 520 -9.70 12.88 16.58
N PRO A 521 -8.57 13.05 17.30
CA PRO A 521 -7.30 13.33 16.64
C PRO A 521 -6.76 12.12 15.86
N ARG A 522 -6.16 12.42 14.71
CA ARG A 522 -5.52 11.46 13.80
C ARG A 522 -4.16 10.98 14.34
N PHE A 523 -3.65 9.89 13.76
CA PHE A 523 -2.28 9.42 14.00
C PHE A 523 -1.28 10.55 13.71
N TYR A 524 -0.17 10.56 14.44
CA TYR A 524 0.87 11.55 14.31
C TYR A 524 2.23 10.96 14.68
N SER A 525 3.29 11.40 14.01
CA SER A 525 4.67 11.04 14.33
C SER A 525 5.64 12.19 14.05
N ALA A 526 6.92 11.98 14.38
CA ALA A 526 8.01 12.91 14.08
C ALA A 526 8.13 13.27 12.59
N VAL A 527 7.68 12.40 11.68
CA VAL A 527 7.64 12.68 10.23
C VAL A 527 6.74 13.87 9.92
N ASP A 528 5.62 14.01 10.64
CA ASP A 528 4.64 15.05 10.35
C ASP A 528 5.14 16.46 10.72
N ARG A 529 6.17 16.57 11.56
CA ARG A 529 6.87 17.83 11.89
C ARG A 529 7.82 18.33 10.82
N VAL A 530 8.19 17.49 9.85
CA VAL A 530 9.19 17.85 8.84
C VAL A 530 8.72 19.06 8.06
N ASP A 531 9.54 20.12 8.05
CA ASP A 531 9.27 21.36 7.34
C ASP A 531 9.54 21.18 5.84
N LEU A 532 8.49 21.34 5.04
CA LEU A 532 8.59 21.32 3.57
C LEU A 532 8.66 22.72 2.96
N SER A 533 8.61 23.77 3.77
CA SER A 533 8.63 25.13 3.24
C SER A 533 9.95 25.41 2.54
N VAL A 534 9.85 26.10 1.40
CA VAL A 534 10.97 26.43 0.53
C VAL A 534 10.84 27.88 0.07
N GLU A 535 11.97 28.56 -0.09
CA GLU A 535 11.99 29.92 -0.59
C GLU A 535 12.58 29.96 -2.00
N MET A 536 11.95 30.73 -2.88
CA MET A 536 12.43 30.92 -4.25
C MET A 536 12.16 32.36 -4.66
N CYS A 537 13.20 33.07 -5.10
CA CYS A 537 13.12 34.49 -5.49
C CYS A 537 12.54 35.41 -4.40
N GLY A 538 12.81 35.15 -3.12
CA GLY A 538 12.26 35.91 -1.99
C GLY A 538 10.79 35.62 -1.67
N VAL A 539 10.16 34.66 -2.37
CA VAL A 539 8.80 34.20 -2.11
C VAL A 539 8.85 32.88 -1.35
N ARG A 540 8.16 32.81 -0.20
CA ARG A 540 8.08 31.60 0.63
C ARG A 540 6.89 30.74 0.20
N PHE A 541 7.16 29.48 -0.08
CA PHE A 541 6.16 28.46 -0.37
C PHE A 541 5.94 27.58 0.86
N PRO A 542 4.69 27.34 1.31
CA PRO A 542 4.42 26.45 2.43
C PRO A 542 4.88 25.00 2.19
N ASN A 543 4.81 24.55 0.95
CA ASN A 543 5.33 23.29 0.45
C ASN A 543 5.65 23.42 -1.05
N PRO A 544 6.46 22.55 -1.67
CA PRO A 544 6.93 22.75 -3.03
C PRO A 544 5.90 22.36 -4.11
N PHE A 545 4.69 21.92 -3.75
CA PHE A 545 3.71 21.41 -4.72
C PHE A 545 2.66 22.46 -5.07
N GLY A 546 2.37 22.60 -6.36
CA GLY A 546 1.36 23.54 -6.84
C GLY A 546 0.62 23.07 -8.07
N LEU A 547 -0.55 23.68 -8.32
CA LEU A 547 -1.31 23.41 -9.52
C LEU A 547 -0.71 24.16 -10.72
N ALA A 548 -0.47 23.45 -11.81
CA ALA A 548 -0.04 24.06 -13.07
C ALA A 548 -1.17 24.87 -13.72
N SER A 549 -0.82 25.85 -14.57
CA SER A 549 -1.77 26.56 -15.44
C SER A 549 -2.37 25.58 -16.46
N ALA A 550 -3.54 25.02 -16.14
CA ALA A 550 -4.09 23.87 -16.84
C ALA A 550 -5.59 23.63 -16.46
N PRO A 551 -6.25 22.54 -16.90
CA PRO A 551 -7.64 22.26 -16.53
C PRO A 551 -7.94 22.28 -15.02
N PRO A 552 -7.06 21.80 -14.11
CA PRO A 552 -7.26 21.93 -12.65
C PRO A 552 -7.36 23.37 -12.13
N THR A 553 -6.96 24.37 -12.92
CA THR A 553 -7.06 25.80 -12.59
C THR A 553 -7.96 26.56 -13.57
N THR A 554 -8.92 25.87 -14.20
CA THR A 554 -9.90 26.48 -15.13
C THR A 554 -10.67 27.65 -14.51
N SER A 555 -10.90 27.63 -13.19
CA SER A 555 -11.60 28.69 -12.46
C SER A 555 -10.94 28.98 -11.12
N SER A 556 -11.06 30.21 -10.63
CA SER A 556 -10.54 30.62 -9.32
C SER A 556 -11.17 29.89 -8.14
N ALA A 557 -12.45 29.50 -8.25
CA ALA A 557 -13.12 28.65 -7.25
C ALA A 557 -12.47 27.25 -7.12
N MET A 558 -11.84 26.73 -8.19
CA MET A 558 -11.05 25.50 -8.11
C MET A 558 -9.73 25.74 -7.37
N ILE A 559 -9.06 26.86 -7.63
CA ILE A 559 -7.83 27.26 -6.93
C ILE A 559 -8.09 27.43 -5.43
N ARG A 560 -9.20 28.09 -5.05
CA ARG A 560 -9.65 28.18 -3.66
C ARG A 560 -9.72 26.82 -2.97
N ARG A 561 -10.44 25.87 -3.58
CA ARG A 561 -10.56 24.51 -3.02
C ARG A 561 -9.24 23.77 -2.95
N ALA A 562 -8.30 24.05 -3.86
CA ALA A 562 -6.96 23.50 -3.80
C ALA A 562 -6.15 24.10 -2.63
N PHE A 563 -6.26 25.41 -2.38
CA PHE A 563 -5.64 26.03 -1.20
C PHE A 563 -6.25 25.52 0.10
N GLU A 564 -7.57 25.37 0.16
CA GLU A 564 -8.28 24.73 1.29
C GLU A 564 -7.81 23.29 1.54
N ALA A 565 -7.50 22.54 0.47
CA ALA A 565 -6.92 21.20 0.57
C ALA A 565 -5.43 21.19 0.99
N GLY A 566 -4.71 22.31 0.91
CA GLY A 566 -3.32 22.43 1.35
C GLY A 566 -2.26 22.58 0.24
N TRP A 567 -2.65 22.84 -1.00
CA TRP A 567 -1.70 23.10 -2.09
C TRP A 567 -0.88 24.37 -1.80
N GLY A 568 0.45 24.27 -1.84
CA GLY A 568 1.34 25.37 -1.47
C GLY A 568 1.26 26.57 -2.42
N PHE A 569 1.02 26.30 -3.70
CA PHE A 569 0.81 27.35 -4.70
C PHE A 569 -0.11 26.92 -5.83
N ALA A 570 -0.57 27.87 -6.64
CA ALA A 570 -1.30 27.59 -7.85
C ALA A 570 -0.95 28.59 -8.93
N VAL A 571 -1.04 28.15 -10.18
CA VAL A 571 -0.90 29.01 -11.35
C VAL A 571 -2.27 29.17 -12.01
N THR A 572 -2.71 30.41 -12.22
CA THR A 572 -3.97 30.68 -12.93
C THR A 572 -3.94 30.03 -14.32
N LYS A 573 -5.09 29.62 -14.87
CA LYS A 573 -5.12 29.28 -16.30
C LYS A 573 -4.65 30.51 -17.07
N THR A 574 -3.72 30.32 -18.01
CA THR A 574 -3.19 31.40 -18.84
C THR A 574 -4.32 32.27 -19.37
N PHE A 575 -4.26 33.58 -19.14
CA PHE A 575 -5.23 34.55 -19.67
C PHE A 575 -4.52 35.64 -20.47
N ALA A 576 -5.29 36.35 -21.28
CA ALA A 576 -4.81 37.39 -22.17
C ALA A 576 -5.68 38.65 -22.05
N LEU A 577 -5.30 39.71 -22.75
CA LEU A 577 -6.14 40.90 -22.91
C LEU A 577 -7.45 40.52 -23.64
N ASP A 578 -8.52 41.29 -23.45
CA ASP A 578 -9.83 40.97 -24.05
C ASP A 578 -9.81 40.92 -25.59
N LYS A 579 -8.88 41.65 -26.23
CA LYS A 579 -8.69 41.61 -27.69
C LYS A 579 -8.19 40.26 -28.20
N ASP A 580 -7.60 39.44 -27.32
CA ASP A 580 -7.02 38.13 -27.62
C ASP A 580 -7.88 36.99 -27.03
N ILE A 581 -9.18 37.26 -26.78
CA ILE A 581 -10.11 36.25 -26.28
C ILE A 581 -10.22 35.05 -27.24
N VAL A 582 -10.33 33.86 -26.68
CA VAL A 582 -10.36 32.60 -27.44
C VAL A 582 -11.64 31.83 -27.18
N THR A 583 -11.95 30.89 -28.09
CA THR A 583 -13.05 29.93 -27.94
C THR A 583 -12.49 28.52 -28.14
N ASN A 584 -12.72 27.64 -27.17
CA ASN A 584 -12.28 26.25 -27.25
C ASN A 584 -13.17 25.42 -28.19
N VAL A 585 -12.58 24.38 -28.79
CA VAL A 585 -13.31 23.35 -29.53
C VAL A 585 -13.69 22.16 -28.64
N SER A 586 -14.53 21.24 -29.15
CA SER A 586 -14.86 19.99 -28.45
C SER A 586 -15.09 18.84 -29.45
N PRO A 587 -14.61 17.61 -29.15
CA PRO A 587 -13.81 17.19 -27.99
C PRO A 587 -12.37 17.72 -28.04
N ARG A 588 -11.74 17.93 -26.88
CA ARG A 588 -10.40 18.57 -26.80
C ARG A 588 -9.40 17.99 -25.80
N ILE A 589 -9.81 17.11 -24.89
CA ILE A 589 -8.90 16.39 -23.98
C ILE A 589 -9.22 14.90 -24.11
N VAL A 590 -8.20 14.08 -24.35
CA VAL A 590 -8.36 12.64 -24.55
C VAL A 590 -7.34 11.85 -23.72
N LYS A 591 -7.72 10.63 -23.34
CA LYS A 591 -6.81 9.68 -22.70
C LYS A 591 -5.63 9.35 -23.62
N GLY A 592 -4.51 9.01 -23.02
CA GLY A 592 -3.34 8.49 -23.70
C GLY A 592 -3.54 7.10 -24.29
N SER A 593 -2.82 6.83 -25.39
CA SER A 593 -2.59 5.50 -25.96
C SER A 593 -1.18 4.97 -25.61
N THR A 594 -0.39 5.74 -24.86
CA THR A 594 1.00 5.46 -24.48
C THR A 594 1.17 4.20 -23.62
N SER A 595 0.14 3.82 -22.87
CA SER A 595 0.04 2.58 -22.10
C SER A 595 -0.94 1.56 -22.72
N ARG A 596 -1.16 1.63 -24.04
CA ARG A 596 -2.05 0.73 -24.80
C ARG A 596 -3.51 0.81 -24.32
N HIS A 597 -4.20 -0.33 -24.25
CA HIS A 597 -5.62 -0.47 -23.91
C HIS A 597 -5.87 -0.49 -22.40
N HIS A 598 -5.19 0.39 -21.65
CA HIS A 598 -5.46 0.64 -20.24
C HIS A 598 -6.50 1.75 -20.10
N TYR A 599 -7.47 1.58 -19.19
CA TYR A 599 -8.59 2.48 -18.94
C TYR A 599 -8.78 2.69 -17.42
N GLY A 600 -9.46 3.76 -17.04
CA GLY A 600 -9.66 4.11 -15.63
C GLY A 600 -8.42 4.78 -15.01
N PRO A 601 -8.05 4.46 -13.76
CA PRO A 601 -6.95 5.10 -13.04
C PRO A 601 -5.60 4.88 -13.75
N GLU A 602 -4.56 5.61 -13.34
CA GLU A 602 -3.19 5.43 -13.85
C GLU A 602 -3.05 5.65 -15.37
N GLN A 603 -3.77 6.61 -15.96
CA GLN A 603 -3.51 6.96 -17.37
C GLN A 603 -2.11 7.53 -17.51
N GLY A 604 -1.28 6.88 -18.34
CA GLY A 604 0.13 7.25 -18.54
C GLY A 604 0.33 8.62 -19.19
N SER A 605 -0.70 9.13 -19.88
CA SER A 605 -0.69 10.48 -20.47
C SER A 605 -2.09 10.95 -20.81
N PHE A 606 -2.22 12.25 -21.08
CA PHE A 606 -3.35 12.83 -21.81
C PHE A 606 -2.83 13.62 -23.01
N LEU A 607 -3.66 13.78 -24.04
CA LEU A 607 -3.44 14.78 -25.08
C LEU A 607 -4.56 15.82 -25.04
N ASN A 608 -4.18 17.09 -25.17
CA ASN A 608 -5.13 18.18 -25.26
C ASN A 608 -4.88 19.07 -26.48
N ILE A 609 -5.96 19.63 -27.03
CA ILE A 609 -5.98 20.71 -28.03
C ILE A 609 -6.74 21.91 -27.44
N GLU A 610 -6.51 22.19 -26.15
CA GLU A 610 -7.18 23.25 -25.40
C GLU A 610 -6.36 24.55 -25.41
N LEU A 611 -7.02 25.69 -25.68
CA LEU A 611 -6.36 26.99 -25.73
C LEU A 611 -6.08 27.56 -24.32
N ILE A 612 -5.78 28.87 -24.27
CA ILE A 612 -5.78 29.66 -23.04
C ILE A 612 -7.19 29.76 -22.43
N SER A 613 -7.32 30.47 -21.31
CA SER A 613 -8.60 30.70 -20.64
C SER A 613 -9.63 31.36 -21.57
N GLU A 614 -10.86 30.84 -21.60
CA GLU A 614 -12.02 31.51 -22.22
C GLU A 614 -12.60 32.62 -21.32
N LYS A 615 -12.19 32.68 -20.06
CA LYS A 615 -12.57 33.76 -19.13
C LYS A 615 -11.71 35.00 -19.39
N CYS A 616 -12.34 36.17 -19.38
CA CYS A 616 -11.71 37.47 -19.63
C CYS A 616 -10.66 37.85 -18.57
N GLN A 617 -9.87 38.89 -18.86
CA GLN A 617 -8.86 39.38 -17.93
C GLN A 617 -9.47 39.86 -16.60
N ASP A 618 -10.60 40.57 -16.62
CA ASP A 618 -11.21 41.15 -15.42
C ASP A 618 -11.65 40.08 -14.41
N TYR A 619 -12.11 38.92 -14.90
CA TYR A 619 -12.41 37.77 -14.07
C TYR A 619 -11.16 37.33 -13.29
N TRP A 620 -10.02 37.20 -13.96
CA TRP A 620 -8.79 36.74 -13.35
C TRP A 620 -8.19 37.78 -12.42
N LEU A 621 -8.16 39.05 -12.82
CA LEU A 621 -7.68 40.14 -11.98
C LEU A 621 -8.51 40.27 -10.68
N THR A 622 -9.83 40.16 -10.77
CA THR A 622 -10.71 40.13 -9.59
C THR A 622 -10.43 38.90 -8.73
N SER A 623 -10.33 37.73 -9.36
CA SER A 623 -10.07 36.47 -8.66
C SER A 623 -8.72 36.44 -7.95
N ILE A 624 -7.68 37.04 -8.53
CA ILE A 624 -6.35 37.15 -7.91
C ILE A 624 -6.45 37.96 -6.61
N ARG A 625 -7.12 39.11 -6.63
CA ARG A 625 -7.37 39.92 -5.43
C ARG A 625 -8.09 39.15 -4.34
N GLU A 626 -9.15 38.41 -4.70
CA GLU A 626 -9.93 37.61 -3.75
C GLU A 626 -9.11 36.47 -3.15
N LEU A 627 -8.39 35.71 -3.99
CA LEU A 627 -7.59 34.59 -3.53
C LEU A 627 -6.45 35.04 -2.62
N LYS A 628 -5.78 36.14 -2.94
CA LYS A 628 -4.68 36.65 -2.10
C LYS A 628 -5.15 37.33 -0.82
N ARG A 629 -6.35 37.93 -0.83
CA ARG A 629 -7.00 38.40 0.40
C ARG A 629 -7.30 37.24 1.35
N ASP A 630 -7.82 36.14 0.82
CA ASP A 630 -8.30 35.02 1.64
C ASP A 630 -7.21 34.00 1.97
N PHE A 631 -6.17 33.90 1.15
CA PHE A 631 -5.03 32.97 1.29
C PHE A 631 -3.70 33.72 1.13
N PRO A 632 -3.32 34.58 2.09
CA PRO A 632 -2.12 35.40 1.99
C PRO A 632 -0.83 34.56 1.94
N ASP A 633 -0.80 33.41 2.63
CA ASP A 633 0.37 32.52 2.73
C ASP A 633 0.52 31.55 1.54
N ASN A 634 -0.53 31.35 0.75
CA ASN A 634 -0.46 30.52 -0.46
C ASN A 634 0.03 31.36 -1.63
N VAL A 635 0.97 30.84 -2.41
CA VAL A 635 1.54 31.57 -3.54
C VAL A 635 0.60 31.46 -4.76
N LEU A 636 0.25 32.59 -5.35
CA LEU A 636 -0.56 32.67 -6.57
C LEU A 636 0.26 33.26 -7.72
N VAL A 637 0.50 32.44 -8.73
CA VAL A 637 1.23 32.82 -9.94
C VAL A 637 0.25 33.14 -11.06
N ALA A 638 0.29 34.36 -11.59
CA ALA A 638 -0.56 34.74 -12.71
C ALA A 638 0.10 34.28 -14.02
N SER A 639 -0.53 33.30 -14.69
CA SER A 639 -0.10 32.90 -16.04
C SER A 639 -0.72 33.84 -17.07
N ILE A 640 0.12 34.50 -17.86
CA ILE A 640 -0.32 35.49 -18.86
C ILE A 640 0.32 35.23 -20.23
N MET A 641 -0.36 35.68 -21.28
CA MET A 641 0.13 35.56 -22.66
C MET A 641 -0.37 36.71 -23.53
N CYS A 642 0.53 37.26 -24.35
CA CYS A 642 0.23 38.24 -25.38
C CYS A 642 0.94 37.86 -26.69
N SER A 643 0.54 38.50 -27.80
CA SER A 643 1.31 38.53 -29.05
C SER A 643 2.70 39.17 -28.85
N TYR A 644 3.58 39.09 -29.85
CA TYR A 644 4.87 39.77 -29.79
C TYR A 644 4.71 41.29 -29.91
N ASN A 645 4.16 41.91 -28.86
CA ASN A 645 3.86 43.33 -28.76
C ASN A 645 4.24 43.82 -27.36
N LYS A 646 5.15 44.78 -27.30
CA LYS A 646 5.67 45.31 -26.03
C LYS A 646 4.58 45.93 -25.16
N GLU A 647 3.70 46.76 -25.75
CA GLU A 647 2.66 47.48 -25.01
C GLU A 647 1.68 46.53 -24.33
N ASP A 648 1.33 45.43 -25.00
CA ASP A 648 0.44 44.42 -24.44
C ASP A 648 1.05 43.68 -23.25
N TRP A 649 2.31 43.25 -23.37
CA TRP A 649 3.03 42.59 -22.29
C TRP A 649 3.21 43.52 -21.09
N VAL A 650 3.58 44.77 -21.30
CA VAL A 650 3.68 45.81 -20.25
C VAL A 650 2.32 45.98 -19.56
N LYS A 651 1.25 46.15 -20.33
CA LYS A 651 -0.09 46.36 -19.79
C LYS A 651 -0.58 45.18 -18.96
N LEU A 652 -0.58 43.98 -19.51
CA LEU A 652 -1.15 42.80 -18.85
C LEU A 652 -0.34 42.38 -17.61
N SER A 653 1.00 42.47 -17.68
CA SER A 653 1.85 42.19 -16.53
C SER A 653 1.66 43.19 -15.39
N GLY A 654 1.59 44.49 -15.69
CA GLY A 654 1.31 45.52 -14.69
C GLY A 654 -0.05 45.33 -14.02
N LEU A 655 -1.10 45.00 -14.79
CA LEU A 655 -2.43 44.72 -14.23
C LEU A 655 -2.43 43.49 -13.31
N ALA A 656 -1.70 42.43 -13.68
CA ALA A 656 -1.61 41.21 -12.87
C ALA A 656 -0.85 41.45 -11.56
N GLU A 657 0.23 42.25 -11.58
CA GLU A 657 0.94 42.69 -10.36
C GLU A 657 0.05 43.57 -9.48
N GLU A 658 -0.67 44.55 -10.06
CA GLU A 658 -1.60 45.41 -9.33
C GLU A 658 -2.75 44.62 -8.68
N ALA A 659 -3.20 43.54 -9.30
CA ALA A 659 -4.17 42.63 -8.71
C ALA A 659 -3.64 41.85 -7.50
N GLY A 660 -2.32 41.87 -7.26
CA GLY A 660 -1.67 41.26 -6.10
C GLY A 660 -1.10 39.87 -6.36
N ALA A 661 -0.86 39.48 -7.62
CA ALA A 661 -0.17 38.22 -7.90
C ALA A 661 1.22 38.20 -7.25
N ASP A 662 1.62 37.08 -6.64
CA ASP A 662 2.94 36.98 -5.99
C ASP A 662 4.06 36.86 -7.03
N MET A 663 3.75 36.28 -8.20
CA MET A 663 4.69 36.01 -9.29
C MET A 663 3.95 35.99 -10.64
N LEU A 664 4.68 36.17 -11.74
CA LEU A 664 4.17 35.98 -13.09
C LEU A 664 4.76 34.74 -13.76
N GLU A 665 3.95 34.02 -14.54
CA GLU A 665 4.40 32.99 -15.47
C GLU A 665 4.04 33.37 -16.90
N LEU A 666 5.03 33.70 -17.72
CA LEU A 666 4.82 34.08 -19.12
C LEU A 666 4.73 32.82 -19.97
N ASN A 667 3.54 32.55 -20.53
CA ASN A 667 3.32 31.34 -21.32
C ASN A 667 3.77 31.56 -22.77
N LEU A 668 5.04 31.26 -23.04
CA LEU A 668 5.61 31.30 -24.40
C LEU A 668 5.63 29.93 -25.07
N SER A 669 4.79 28.98 -24.61
CA SER A 669 5.05 27.56 -24.88
C SER A 669 3.86 26.74 -25.35
N CYS A 670 2.66 27.31 -25.40
CA CYS A 670 1.49 26.59 -25.90
C CYS A 670 1.73 26.11 -27.35
N PRO A 671 1.73 24.78 -27.61
CA PRO A 671 2.13 24.25 -28.92
C PRO A 671 1.00 24.22 -29.95
N HIS A 672 -0.23 24.55 -29.57
CA HIS A 672 -1.41 24.39 -30.43
C HIS A 672 -2.33 25.62 -30.38
N GLY A 673 -2.90 25.98 -31.53
CA GLY A 673 -3.85 27.08 -31.74
C GLY A 673 -3.29 28.50 -31.56
N MET A 674 -2.44 28.72 -30.56
CA MET A 674 -1.88 30.06 -30.28
C MET A 674 -0.69 30.42 -31.17
N GLY A 675 0.07 29.42 -31.64
CA GLY A 675 1.19 29.62 -32.56
C GLY A 675 0.78 30.25 -33.88
N GLU A 676 -0.40 29.88 -34.39
CA GLU A 676 -0.99 30.43 -35.62
C GLU A 676 -1.35 31.92 -35.48
N SER A 677 -1.55 32.39 -34.25
CA SER A 677 -1.78 33.79 -33.90
C SER A 677 -0.49 34.54 -33.52
N GLY A 678 0.69 33.96 -33.77
CA GLY A 678 1.98 34.56 -33.40
C GLY A 678 2.29 34.55 -31.89
N MET A 679 1.55 33.75 -31.11
CA MET A 679 1.67 33.65 -29.66
C MET A 679 2.21 32.27 -29.21
N GLY A 680 2.54 32.13 -27.93
CA GLY A 680 2.98 30.85 -27.36
C GLY A 680 4.24 30.32 -28.05
N LEU A 681 4.17 29.08 -28.59
CA LEU A 681 5.31 28.40 -29.21
C LEU A 681 6.00 29.20 -30.31
N ALA A 682 5.26 30.05 -31.04
CA ALA A 682 5.83 30.93 -32.07
C ALA A 682 6.90 31.89 -31.51
N CYS A 683 6.78 32.28 -30.24
CA CYS A 683 7.77 33.06 -29.51
C CYS A 683 8.80 32.19 -28.78
N GLY A 684 8.35 31.15 -28.06
CA GLY A 684 9.22 30.36 -27.16
C GLY A 684 10.27 29.48 -27.83
N GLN A 685 10.27 29.37 -29.16
CA GLN A 685 11.32 28.68 -29.92
C GLN A 685 12.45 29.61 -30.37
N LYS A 686 12.31 30.93 -30.16
CA LYS A 686 13.21 31.96 -30.67
C LYS A 686 13.89 32.69 -29.51
N PRO A 687 15.20 32.47 -29.26
CA PRO A 687 15.92 33.07 -28.14
C PRO A 687 15.78 34.59 -28.08
N GLU A 688 15.83 35.27 -29.22
CA GLU A 688 15.69 36.73 -29.32
C GLU A 688 14.35 37.23 -28.81
N LEU A 689 13.24 36.59 -29.20
CA LEU A 689 11.91 37.01 -28.76
C LEU A 689 11.69 36.74 -27.28
N VAL A 690 12.21 35.61 -26.78
CA VAL A 690 12.16 35.26 -25.36
C VAL A 690 12.92 36.27 -24.52
N ARG A 691 14.12 36.67 -24.96
CA ARG A 691 14.92 37.70 -24.27
C ARG A 691 14.19 39.04 -24.23
N ASP A 692 13.63 39.47 -25.34
CA ASP A 692 12.95 40.75 -25.46
C ASP A 692 11.67 40.79 -24.61
N ILE A 693 10.82 39.77 -24.68
CA ILE A 693 9.62 39.66 -23.84
C ILE A 693 9.98 39.64 -22.35
N SER A 694 11.00 38.85 -21.97
CA SER A 694 11.47 38.77 -20.58
C SER A 694 11.90 40.16 -20.09
N ARG A 695 12.64 40.91 -20.91
CA ARG A 695 13.09 42.26 -20.60
C ARG A 695 11.92 43.23 -20.46
N TRP A 696 10.99 43.22 -21.41
CA TRP A 696 9.83 44.12 -21.37
C TRP A 696 9.01 43.96 -20.10
N VAL A 697 8.75 42.71 -19.68
CA VAL A 697 7.99 42.44 -18.46
C VAL A 697 8.84 42.75 -17.22
N ARG A 698 10.11 42.36 -17.20
CA ARG A 698 11.01 42.63 -16.07
C ARG A 698 11.18 44.12 -15.79
N ASP A 699 11.23 44.95 -16.82
CA ASP A 699 11.31 46.41 -16.72
C ASP A 699 10.01 47.04 -16.22
N THR A 700 8.90 46.29 -16.24
CA THR A 700 7.56 46.78 -15.87
C THR A 700 7.18 46.44 -14.44
N VAL A 701 7.41 45.19 -14.02
CA VAL A 701 6.95 44.69 -12.71
C VAL A 701 8.11 44.52 -11.74
N GLN A 702 7.81 44.48 -10.44
CA GLN A 702 8.76 44.18 -9.35
C GLN A 702 8.69 42.73 -8.88
N ILE A 703 7.52 42.09 -8.94
CA ILE A 703 7.36 40.68 -8.59
C ILE A 703 8.21 39.75 -9.48
N PRO A 704 8.57 38.54 -9.01
CA PRO A 704 9.34 37.58 -9.80
C PRO A 704 8.64 37.16 -11.10
N VAL A 705 9.42 37.01 -12.19
CA VAL A 705 8.92 36.67 -13.53
C VAL A 705 9.52 35.36 -14.01
N PHE A 706 8.68 34.39 -14.32
CA PHE A 706 9.08 33.06 -14.80
C PHE A 706 8.69 32.87 -16.26
N ILE A 707 9.60 32.34 -17.08
CA ILE A 707 9.27 31.98 -18.47
C ILE A 707 8.92 30.51 -18.54
N LYS A 708 7.70 30.18 -18.97
CA LYS A 708 7.30 28.79 -19.20
C LYS A 708 7.88 28.33 -20.52
N LEU A 709 8.70 27.28 -20.50
CA LEU A 709 9.48 26.78 -21.62
C LEU A 709 8.82 25.61 -22.34
N THR A 710 9.01 25.57 -23.65
CA THR A 710 8.49 24.52 -24.53
C THR A 710 9.56 23.43 -24.65
N PRO A 711 9.19 22.14 -24.54
CA PRO A 711 10.11 21.06 -24.84
C PRO A 711 10.27 20.83 -26.35
N ASN A 712 9.48 21.51 -27.18
CA ASN A 712 9.42 21.34 -28.63
C ASN A 712 10.50 22.18 -29.34
N ILE A 713 11.74 22.05 -28.88
CA ILE A 713 12.91 22.79 -29.36
C ILE A 713 14.14 21.89 -29.31
N THR A 714 15.14 22.16 -30.15
CA THR A 714 16.38 21.37 -30.20
C THR A 714 17.18 21.47 -28.90
N ASP A 715 17.43 22.70 -28.44
CA ASP A 715 18.13 22.96 -27.19
C ASP A 715 17.35 23.94 -26.31
N ILE A 716 16.75 23.41 -25.25
CA ILE A 716 15.99 24.18 -24.28
C ILE A 716 16.88 25.08 -23.43
N VAL A 717 18.17 24.75 -23.26
CA VAL A 717 19.12 25.55 -22.48
C VAL A 717 19.34 26.90 -23.14
N THR A 718 19.42 26.95 -24.47
CA THR A 718 19.55 28.20 -25.22
C THR A 718 18.39 29.16 -24.92
N ILE A 719 17.15 28.65 -24.81
CA ILE A 719 15.98 29.46 -24.45
C ILE A 719 16.02 29.89 -22.99
N ALA A 720 16.42 29.00 -22.08
CA ALA A 720 16.58 29.34 -20.66
C ALA A 720 17.65 30.43 -20.46
N LYS A 721 18.77 30.37 -21.18
CA LYS A 721 19.82 31.41 -21.20
C LYS A 721 19.26 32.74 -21.69
N ALA A 722 18.48 32.73 -22.77
CA ALA A 722 17.84 33.94 -23.27
C ALA A 722 16.84 34.56 -22.28
N ALA A 723 16.05 33.72 -21.59
CA ALA A 723 15.17 34.18 -20.51
C ALA A 723 15.96 34.83 -19.37
N HIS A 724 17.05 34.17 -18.93
CA HIS A 724 17.94 34.68 -17.89
C HIS A 724 18.60 36.02 -18.28
N GLU A 725 19.15 36.12 -19.51
CA GLU A 725 19.72 37.35 -20.08
C GLU A 725 18.70 38.48 -20.24
N GLY A 726 17.43 38.12 -20.44
CA GLY A 726 16.31 39.06 -20.47
C GLY A 726 15.85 39.52 -19.09
N GLY A 727 16.46 39.01 -18.00
CA GLY A 727 16.13 39.39 -16.63
C GLY A 727 14.98 38.60 -16.02
N ALA A 728 14.58 37.47 -16.60
CA ALA A 728 13.65 36.57 -15.94
C ALA A 728 14.22 36.09 -14.60
N SER A 729 13.37 35.99 -13.58
CA SER A 729 13.75 35.50 -12.24
C SER A 729 13.95 33.99 -12.23
N GLY A 730 13.37 33.26 -13.19
CA GLY A 730 13.46 31.81 -13.30
C GLY A 730 12.72 31.28 -14.51
N VAL A 731 12.62 29.95 -14.62
CA VAL A 731 11.90 29.27 -15.69
C VAL A 731 10.97 28.17 -15.18
N SER A 732 9.86 27.95 -15.89
CA SER A 732 8.96 26.82 -15.67
C SER A 732 9.23 25.77 -16.75
N ALA A 733 9.79 24.62 -16.36
CA ALA A 733 10.25 23.58 -17.29
C ALA A 733 9.55 22.24 -16.98
N ILE A 734 8.65 21.72 -17.82
CA ILE A 734 8.31 22.10 -19.21
C ILE A 734 6.79 22.20 -19.45
N ASN A 735 6.40 22.86 -20.54
CA ASN A 735 5.05 22.72 -21.11
C ASN A 735 4.89 21.35 -21.81
N THR A 736 3.73 21.12 -22.41
CA THR A 736 3.37 19.88 -23.11
C THR A 736 4.23 19.59 -24.34
N VAL A 737 4.38 18.30 -24.65
CA VAL A 737 5.10 17.81 -25.84
C VAL A 737 4.12 17.69 -27.00
N SER A 738 4.43 18.30 -28.15
CA SER A 738 3.56 18.26 -29.33
C SER A 738 3.43 16.84 -29.87
N GLY A 739 2.21 16.41 -30.21
CA GLY A 739 1.96 15.08 -30.75
C GLY A 739 0.56 14.85 -31.30
N LEU A 740 0.35 13.62 -31.78
CA LEU A 740 -0.93 13.09 -32.27
C LEU A 740 -1.19 11.75 -31.56
N MET A 741 -2.27 11.65 -30.79
CA MET A 741 -2.43 10.54 -29.83
C MET A 741 -2.89 9.23 -30.47
N SER A 742 -3.87 9.29 -31.37
CA SER A 742 -4.37 8.09 -32.04
C SER A 742 -5.16 8.42 -33.31
N LEU A 743 -5.07 7.50 -34.26
CA LEU A 743 -5.96 7.38 -35.41
C LEU A 743 -6.72 6.06 -35.29
N ARG A 744 -7.98 6.06 -35.69
CA ARG A 744 -8.79 4.85 -35.81
C ARG A 744 -8.44 4.11 -37.11
N ALA A 745 -8.90 2.87 -37.23
CA ALA A 745 -8.64 2.04 -38.41
C ALA A 745 -9.22 2.63 -39.72
N ASP A 746 -10.25 3.47 -39.62
CA ASP A 746 -10.86 4.20 -40.73
C ASP A 746 -10.17 5.56 -41.01
N ALA A 747 -8.96 5.77 -40.46
CA ALA A 747 -8.18 7.00 -40.51
C ALA A 747 -8.81 8.22 -39.81
N THR A 748 -9.92 8.06 -39.07
CA THR A 748 -10.46 9.18 -38.27
C THR A 748 -9.58 9.46 -37.04
N PRO A 749 -9.28 10.72 -36.72
CA PRO A 749 -8.45 11.05 -35.57
C PRO A 749 -9.21 10.94 -34.25
N TRP A 750 -8.48 10.90 -33.13
CA TRP A 750 -9.05 11.13 -31.82
C TRP A 750 -8.13 12.04 -30.98
N PRO A 751 -8.57 13.25 -30.60
CA PRO A 751 -9.94 13.80 -30.73
C PRO A 751 -10.33 14.12 -32.18
N ALA A 752 -11.63 13.96 -32.49
CA ALA A 752 -12.25 14.27 -33.78
C ALA A 752 -13.27 15.40 -33.61
N VAL A 753 -13.00 16.56 -34.21
CA VAL A 753 -13.81 17.78 -34.14
C VAL A 753 -14.59 17.96 -35.46
N GLY A 754 -15.81 18.47 -35.37
CA GLY A 754 -16.71 18.69 -36.51
C GLY A 754 -17.76 17.61 -36.65
N ARG A 755 -18.37 17.50 -37.84
CA ARG A 755 -19.39 16.50 -38.14
C ARG A 755 -18.86 15.46 -39.11
N ARG A 756 -19.49 14.29 -39.13
CA ARG A 756 -19.08 13.18 -40.00
C ARG A 756 -19.23 13.56 -41.48
N GLU A 757 -20.28 14.30 -41.83
CA GLU A 757 -20.59 14.69 -43.21
C GLU A 757 -19.56 15.65 -43.80
N SER A 758 -18.96 16.51 -42.97
CA SER A 758 -17.94 17.47 -43.38
C SER A 758 -16.50 16.96 -43.17
N GLY A 759 -16.35 15.71 -42.75
CA GLY A 759 -15.09 15.09 -42.37
C GLY A 759 -14.61 15.56 -41.00
N PHE A 760 -14.35 14.61 -40.10
CA PHE A 760 -13.75 14.92 -38.81
C PHE A 760 -12.33 15.46 -38.98
N ARG A 761 -12.00 16.50 -38.21
CA ARG A 761 -10.67 17.13 -38.21
C ARG A 761 -10.03 17.05 -36.84
N THR A 762 -8.72 17.19 -36.82
CA THR A 762 -7.92 17.37 -35.60
C THR A 762 -6.73 18.26 -35.91
N THR A 763 -5.98 18.64 -34.87
CA THR A 763 -4.68 19.28 -34.98
C THR A 763 -3.70 18.60 -34.01
N TYR A 764 -2.40 18.90 -34.12
CA TYR A 764 -1.45 18.43 -33.12
C TYR A 764 -1.78 19.02 -31.76
N GLY A 765 -1.77 18.17 -30.74
CA GLY A 765 -2.07 18.56 -29.36
C GLY A 765 -0.85 18.47 -28.46
N GLY A 766 -1.00 18.96 -27.24
CA GLY A 766 -0.03 18.82 -26.17
C GLY A 766 -0.21 17.51 -25.39
N VAL A 767 0.78 16.62 -25.46
CA VAL A 767 0.91 15.45 -24.59
C VAL A 767 1.40 15.88 -23.22
N SER A 768 0.78 15.33 -22.18
CA SER A 768 1.09 15.56 -20.75
C SER A 768 1.08 14.25 -19.97
N GLY A 769 1.45 14.28 -18.70
CA GLY A 769 1.46 13.12 -17.80
C GLY A 769 2.80 12.39 -17.78
N ASN A 770 2.81 11.17 -17.26
CA ASN A 770 4.05 10.43 -16.99
C ASN A 770 4.86 10.14 -18.25
N ALA A 771 4.21 10.03 -19.41
CA ALA A 771 4.90 9.92 -20.69
C ALA A 771 5.84 11.11 -20.99
N THR A 772 5.62 12.29 -20.40
CA THR A 772 6.49 13.46 -20.59
C THR A 772 7.54 13.64 -19.50
N ARG A 773 7.52 12.80 -18.45
CA ARG A 773 8.45 12.88 -17.32
C ARG A 773 9.93 12.82 -17.73
N PRO A 774 10.37 11.90 -18.61
CA PRO A 774 11.78 11.85 -19.01
C PRO A 774 12.25 13.15 -19.69
N MET A 775 11.37 13.78 -20.47
CA MET A 775 11.66 15.06 -21.12
C MET A 775 11.74 16.21 -20.10
N GLY A 776 10.86 16.21 -19.09
CA GLY A 776 10.89 17.16 -17.98
C GLY A 776 12.16 17.04 -17.15
N LEU A 777 12.52 15.83 -16.70
CA LEU A 777 13.75 15.59 -15.92
C LEU A 777 15.01 15.97 -16.71
N ARG A 778 15.06 15.66 -18.01
CA ARG A 778 16.16 16.10 -18.89
C ARG A 778 16.25 17.63 -18.96
N ALA A 779 15.13 18.31 -19.17
CA ALA A 779 15.11 19.76 -19.29
C ALA A 779 15.57 20.44 -17.99
N VAL A 780 15.00 20.04 -16.86
CA VAL A 780 15.33 20.58 -15.53
C VAL A 780 16.82 20.38 -15.22
N SER A 781 17.32 19.15 -15.36
CA SER A 781 18.75 18.86 -15.08
C SER A 781 19.71 19.56 -16.03
N ALA A 782 19.39 19.66 -17.32
CA ALA A 782 20.23 20.38 -18.28
C ALA A 782 20.30 21.88 -17.97
N ILE A 783 19.16 22.51 -17.63
CA ILE A 783 19.11 23.93 -17.26
C ILE A 783 19.87 24.14 -15.95
N ALA A 784 19.63 23.33 -14.92
CA ALA A 784 20.29 23.47 -13.62
C ALA A 784 21.82 23.31 -13.72
N ARG A 785 22.31 22.45 -14.62
CA ARG A 785 23.75 22.29 -14.88
C ARG A 785 24.37 23.50 -15.57
N GLU A 786 23.67 24.09 -16.53
CA GLU A 786 24.19 25.16 -17.38
C GLU A 786 23.95 26.55 -16.81
N LEU A 787 22.99 26.70 -15.90
CA LEU A 787 22.65 27.92 -15.16
C LEU A 787 22.55 27.60 -13.65
N PRO A 788 23.66 27.29 -12.97
CA PRO A 788 23.64 26.96 -11.54
C PRO A 788 22.99 28.07 -10.71
N GLY A 789 22.03 27.70 -9.86
CA GLY A 789 21.30 28.64 -9.00
C GLY A 789 20.17 29.41 -9.70
N PHE A 790 19.99 29.25 -11.02
CA PHE A 790 18.84 29.85 -11.70
C PHE A 790 17.55 29.11 -11.31
N PRO A 791 16.54 29.80 -10.75
CA PRO A 791 15.32 29.16 -10.23
C PRO A 791 14.51 28.41 -11.29
N ILE A 792 14.08 27.18 -10.95
CA ILE A 792 13.29 26.32 -11.83
C ILE A 792 12.03 25.84 -11.13
N MET A 793 10.86 26.08 -11.74
CA MET A 793 9.62 25.37 -11.43
C MET A 793 9.55 24.11 -12.31
N GLY A 794 9.66 22.93 -11.71
CA GLY A 794 9.63 21.64 -12.41
C GLY A 794 8.20 21.22 -12.79
N ILE A 795 8.02 20.76 -14.02
CA ILE A 795 6.71 20.38 -14.57
C ILE A 795 6.88 19.23 -15.57
N GLY A 796 5.96 18.27 -15.55
CA GLY A 796 5.87 17.20 -16.54
C GLY A 796 5.86 15.82 -15.89
N GLY A 797 4.66 15.27 -15.68
CA GLY A 797 4.52 13.92 -15.12
C GLY A 797 4.94 13.76 -13.65
N VAL A 798 4.86 14.85 -12.86
CA VAL A 798 4.91 14.80 -11.39
C VAL A 798 3.56 14.28 -10.90
N ASP A 799 3.57 13.13 -10.24
CA ASP A 799 2.37 12.41 -9.80
C ASP A 799 2.44 11.84 -8.38
N SER A 800 3.56 12.04 -7.68
CA SER A 800 3.86 11.49 -6.37
C SER A 800 4.99 12.27 -5.70
N ALA A 801 5.17 12.08 -4.39
CA ALA A 801 6.36 12.57 -3.68
C ALA A 801 7.65 11.88 -4.16
N ASP A 802 7.57 10.58 -4.49
CA ASP A 802 8.67 9.78 -5.05
C ASP A 802 9.21 10.36 -6.37
N VAL A 803 8.32 10.92 -7.18
CA VAL A 803 8.70 11.61 -8.42
C VAL A 803 9.05 13.07 -8.16
N GLY A 804 8.34 13.73 -7.25
CA GLY A 804 8.62 15.12 -6.86
C GLY A 804 10.06 15.30 -6.38
N ILE A 805 10.55 14.39 -5.52
CA ILE A 805 11.93 14.44 -5.03
C ILE A 805 12.96 14.28 -6.16
N GLN A 806 12.65 13.54 -7.23
CA GLN A 806 13.54 13.41 -8.40
C GLN A 806 13.68 14.75 -9.13
N PHE A 807 12.60 15.50 -9.29
CA PHE A 807 12.65 16.83 -9.89
C PHE A 807 13.43 17.82 -9.01
N LEU A 808 13.25 17.76 -7.69
CA LEU A 808 14.03 18.56 -6.75
C LEU A 808 15.53 18.25 -6.90
N GLN A 809 15.90 16.97 -6.85
CA GLN A 809 17.28 16.51 -7.03
C GLN A 809 17.84 16.84 -8.43
N ALA A 810 17.00 16.91 -9.45
CA ALA A 810 17.40 17.34 -10.80
C ALA A 810 17.64 18.85 -10.90
N GLY A 811 17.18 19.66 -9.93
CA GLY A 811 17.44 21.10 -9.85
C GLY A 811 16.21 21.99 -9.78
N ALA A 812 14.99 21.44 -9.75
CA ALA A 812 13.79 22.24 -9.50
C ALA A 812 13.67 22.65 -8.03
N THR A 813 13.05 23.79 -7.76
CA THR A 813 12.77 24.27 -6.39
C THR A 813 11.31 24.05 -6.00
N THR A 814 10.39 24.25 -6.95
CA THR A 814 8.95 23.96 -6.80
C THR A 814 8.46 23.09 -7.96
N LEU A 815 7.28 22.51 -7.82
CA LEU A 815 6.76 21.44 -8.66
C LEU A 815 5.30 21.75 -9.06
N GLN A 816 5.03 21.91 -10.36
CA GLN A 816 3.66 22.07 -10.84
C GLN A 816 3.04 20.72 -11.29
N VAL A 817 1.78 20.52 -10.93
CA VAL A 817 1.02 19.29 -11.18
C VAL A 817 -0.24 19.59 -12.00
N CYS A 818 -0.54 18.73 -12.98
CA CYS A 818 -1.77 18.78 -13.77
C CYS A 818 -2.38 17.38 -13.94
N SER A 819 -1.71 16.52 -14.71
CA SER A 819 -2.28 15.25 -15.17
C SER A 819 -2.60 14.28 -14.03
N ALA A 820 -1.86 14.33 -12.91
CA ALA A 820 -2.18 13.53 -11.74
C ALA A 820 -3.53 13.95 -11.11
N VAL A 821 -3.79 15.26 -11.01
CA VAL A 821 -5.10 15.76 -10.57
C VAL A 821 -6.20 15.43 -11.59
N GLN A 822 -5.90 15.41 -12.89
CA GLN A 822 -6.88 14.95 -13.90
C GLN A 822 -7.21 13.46 -13.80
N ASN A 823 -6.23 12.64 -13.40
CA ASN A 823 -6.46 11.22 -13.10
C ASN A 823 -7.23 11.01 -11.78
N GLN A 824 -7.24 12.02 -10.89
CA GLN A 824 -7.75 11.91 -9.53
C GLN A 824 -8.47 13.20 -9.11
N ASP A 825 -7.98 13.89 -8.08
CA ASP A 825 -8.59 15.07 -7.48
C ASP A 825 -7.57 15.84 -6.59
N PHE A 826 -8.02 16.92 -5.95
CA PHE A 826 -7.14 17.82 -5.18
C PHE A 826 -6.58 17.20 -3.89
N THR A 827 -7.14 16.11 -3.37
CA THR A 827 -6.67 15.47 -2.12
C THR A 827 -5.30 14.81 -2.25
N LEU A 828 -4.79 14.65 -3.48
CA LEU A 828 -3.42 14.19 -3.74
C LEU A 828 -2.34 15.00 -3.00
N ILE A 829 -2.62 16.25 -2.64
CA ILE A 829 -1.66 17.06 -1.88
C ILE A 829 -1.31 16.46 -0.51
N ASP A 830 -2.28 15.85 0.19
CA ASP A 830 -2.02 15.19 1.47
C ASP A 830 -1.03 14.04 1.31
N ASP A 831 -1.18 13.29 0.22
CA ASP A 831 -0.25 12.23 -0.17
C ASP A 831 1.14 12.80 -0.50
N TYR A 832 1.22 13.87 -1.29
CA TYR A 832 2.50 14.44 -1.71
C TYR A 832 3.27 15.05 -0.54
N VAL A 833 2.58 15.74 0.36
CA VAL A 833 3.16 16.33 1.57
C VAL A 833 3.64 15.24 2.52
N SER A 834 2.78 14.29 2.89
CA SER A 834 3.19 13.20 3.80
C SER A 834 4.30 12.34 3.21
N GLY A 835 4.26 12.07 1.91
CA GLY A 835 5.29 11.30 1.21
C GLY A 835 6.64 12.01 1.17
N LEU A 836 6.67 13.32 0.90
CA LEU A 836 7.93 14.07 0.86
C LEU A 836 8.51 14.23 2.27
N LYS A 837 7.66 14.49 3.27
CA LYS A 837 8.09 14.50 4.69
C LYS A 837 8.76 13.18 5.07
N ALA A 838 8.14 12.05 4.74
CA ALA A 838 8.69 10.73 5.01
C ALA A 838 10.02 10.51 4.29
N LEU A 839 10.13 10.83 3.00
CA LEU A 839 11.37 10.69 2.24
C LEU A 839 12.54 11.50 2.85
N LEU A 840 12.28 12.73 3.31
CA LEU A 840 13.28 13.56 3.98
C LEU A 840 13.63 13.00 5.37
N TYR A 841 12.63 12.58 6.14
CA TYR A 841 12.84 11.98 7.47
C TYR A 841 13.67 10.69 7.40
N LEU A 842 13.36 9.80 6.47
CA LEU A 842 14.09 8.53 6.29
C LEU A 842 15.56 8.74 5.87
N LYS A 843 15.86 9.80 5.11
CA LYS A 843 17.25 10.19 4.84
C LYS A 843 18.04 10.53 6.10
N ALA A 844 17.36 11.03 7.14
CA ALA A 844 17.97 11.36 8.42
C ALA A 844 18.10 10.12 9.34
N LEU A 845 17.22 9.13 9.20
CA LEU A 845 17.33 7.84 9.91
C LEU A 845 18.47 6.95 9.41
N GLU A 846 18.86 7.10 8.14
CA GLU A 846 19.88 6.26 7.47
C GLU A 846 19.59 4.75 7.56
N LEU A 847 18.34 4.36 7.27
CA LEU A 847 17.95 2.95 7.29
C LEU A 847 18.71 2.16 6.19
N PRO A 848 19.53 1.15 6.54
CA PRO A 848 20.36 0.45 5.57
C PRO A 848 19.55 -0.29 4.50
N GLY A 849 19.89 -0.11 3.23
CA GLY A 849 19.32 -0.85 2.10
C GLY A 849 17.91 -0.41 1.66
N TRP A 850 17.36 0.65 2.25
CA TRP A 850 16.09 1.23 1.82
C TRP A 850 16.28 2.09 0.56
N ASP A 851 15.31 2.04 -0.35
CA ASP A 851 15.19 2.95 -1.49
C ASP A 851 13.97 3.86 -1.28
N GLY A 852 14.21 5.08 -0.78
CA GLY A 852 13.14 5.96 -0.34
C GLY A 852 12.33 5.30 0.79
N GLN A 853 11.05 5.01 0.53
CA GLN A 853 10.18 4.31 1.47
C GLN A 853 10.13 2.79 1.25
N SER A 854 10.77 2.26 0.21
CA SER A 854 10.82 0.83 -0.08
C SER A 854 11.84 0.12 0.82
N PRO A 855 11.44 -0.84 1.68
CA PRO A 855 12.36 -1.58 2.52
C PRO A 855 13.31 -2.47 1.70
N PRO A 856 14.44 -2.92 2.30
CA PRO A 856 15.34 -3.87 1.67
C PRO A 856 14.55 -5.12 1.30
N ARG A 857 14.63 -5.51 0.03
CA ARG A 857 13.83 -6.61 -0.47
C ARG A 857 14.35 -7.93 0.09
N THR A 858 13.52 -8.61 0.85
CA THR A 858 13.76 -10.00 1.23
C THR A 858 13.34 -10.92 0.08
N LYS A 859 13.98 -12.10 -0.02
CA LYS A 859 13.60 -13.11 -1.02
C LYS A 859 12.17 -13.56 -0.73
N GLN A 860 11.26 -13.30 -1.65
CA GLN A 860 9.83 -13.57 -1.47
C GLN A 860 9.23 -14.33 -2.66
N TYR A 861 8.26 -15.20 -2.37
CA TYR A 861 7.40 -15.83 -3.37
C TYR A 861 5.95 -15.56 -3.00
N LYS A 862 5.18 -14.94 -3.91
CA LYS A 862 3.82 -14.44 -3.65
C LYS A 862 3.73 -13.53 -2.40
N GLY A 863 4.74 -12.71 -2.13
CA GLY A 863 4.77 -11.82 -0.95
C GLY A 863 5.22 -12.46 0.35
N LYS A 864 5.45 -13.78 0.36
CA LYS A 864 5.84 -14.52 1.56
C LYS A 864 7.34 -14.82 1.54
N PRO A 865 8.05 -14.70 2.68
CA PRO A 865 9.47 -15.02 2.75
C PRO A 865 9.79 -16.42 2.21
N VAL A 866 10.88 -16.55 1.45
CA VAL A 866 11.32 -17.82 0.91
C VAL A 866 12.29 -18.49 1.89
N VAL A 867 11.92 -19.69 2.37
CA VAL A 867 12.88 -20.60 3.01
C VAL A 867 13.85 -21.11 1.95
N SER A 868 15.10 -20.64 1.98
CA SER A 868 16.12 -21.15 1.06
C SER A 868 16.52 -22.56 1.48
N LEU A 869 16.42 -23.51 0.55
CA LEU A 869 16.76 -24.91 0.80
C LEU A 869 18.20 -25.25 0.41
N GLN A 870 19.01 -24.29 -0.04
CA GLN A 870 20.37 -24.58 -0.54
C GLN A 870 21.28 -25.26 0.51
N SER A 871 21.07 -24.99 1.80
CA SER A 871 21.80 -25.64 2.89
C SER A 871 21.35 -27.08 3.17
N PHE A 872 20.19 -27.48 2.66
CA PHE A 872 19.57 -28.80 2.87
C PHE A 872 19.56 -29.69 1.63
N LEU A 873 19.87 -29.13 0.46
CA LEU A 873 19.90 -29.83 -0.83
C LEU A 873 21.35 -30.10 -1.27
N ASP A 874 21.51 -31.07 -2.17
CA ASP A 874 22.79 -31.31 -2.84
C ASP A 874 23.30 -30.04 -3.53
N LYS A 875 24.61 -29.83 -3.54
CA LYS A 875 25.24 -28.62 -4.09
C LYS A 875 24.79 -28.38 -5.53
N GLY A 876 24.13 -27.25 -5.78
CA GLY A 876 23.64 -26.83 -7.09
C GLY A 876 22.27 -27.38 -7.49
N LYS A 877 21.60 -28.15 -6.63
CA LYS A 877 20.21 -28.58 -6.84
C LYS A 877 19.26 -27.45 -6.47
N VAL A 878 18.39 -27.08 -7.40
CA VAL A 878 17.37 -26.03 -7.21
C VAL A 878 16.00 -26.58 -7.56
N LEU A 879 15.04 -26.33 -6.67
CA LEU A 879 13.67 -26.84 -6.78
C LEU A 879 12.73 -25.69 -7.16
N PRO A 880 12.31 -25.58 -8.44
CA PRO A 880 11.33 -24.58 -8.86
C PRO A 880 9.95 -24.86 -8.24
N ARG A 881 9.09 -23.84 -8.22
CA ARG A 881 7.80 -23.88 -7.50
C ARG A 881 6.66 -24.55 -8.26
N PHE A 882 6.88 -25.75 -8.84
CA PHE A 882 5.87 -26.49 -9.59
C PHE A 882 6.12 -28.00 -9.65
N GLY A 883 5.06 -28.77 -9.91
CA GLY A 883 5.15 -30.17 -10.29
C GLY A 883 5.81 -31.06 -9.22
N PRO A 884 6.68 -32.00 -9.61
CA PRO A 884 7.39 -32.84 -8.64
C PRO A 884 8.36 -32.04 -7.75
N TYR A 885 8.89 -30.93 -8.25
CA TYR A 885 9.83 -30.08 -7.51
C TYR A 885 9.17 -29.39 -6.32
N GLU A 886 7.92 -28.94 -6.45
CA GLU A 886 7.19 -28.35 -5.33
C GLU A 886 6.92 -29.39 -4.23
N LYS A 887 6.56 -30.61 -4.60
CA LYS A 887 6.39 -31.70 -3.63
C LYS A 887 7.67 -32.03 -2.88
N GLU A 888 8.80 -32.08 -3.59
CA GLU A 888 10.10 -32.28 -2.98
C GLU A 888 10.46 -31.11 -2.05
N ARG A 889 10.12 -29.88 -2.44
CA ARG A 889 10.32 -28.67 -1.63
C ARG A 889 9.48 -28.71 -0.35
N GLU A 890 8.19 -29.01 -0.44
CA GLU A 890 7.29 -29.19 0.71
C GLU A 890 7.84 -30.23 1.68
N ALA A 891 8.24 -31.41 1.17
CA ALA A 891 8.84 -32.46 1.99
C ALA A 891 10.15 -32.03 2.67
N SER A 892 11.00 -31.29 1.95
CA SER A 892 12.29 -30.80 2.46
C SER A 892 12.12 -29.72 3.53
N VAL A 893 11.18 -28.79 3.33
CA VAL A 893 10.83 -27.75 4.32
C VAL A 893 10.28 -28.41 5.58
N HIS A 894 9.34 -29.34 5.42
CA HIS A 894 8.80 -30.11 6.54
C HIS A 894 9.92 -30.85 7.31
N ALA A 895 10.80 -31.58 6.62
CA ALA A 895 11.92 -32.28 7.25
C ALA A 895 12.93 -31.35 7.92
N ALA A 896 13.17 -30.15 7.38
CA ALA A 896 13.99 -29.13 8.02
C ALA A 896 13.34 -28.60 9.31
N ARG A 897 12.02 -28.40 9.30
CA ARG A 897 11.26 -27.95 10.47
C ARG A 897 11.25 -28.99 11.59
N GLN A 898 11.05 -30.26 11.26
CA GLN A 898 11.13 -31.38 12.21
C GLN A 898 12.51 -31.52 12.87
N ARG A 899 13.58 -31.10 12.18
CA ARG A 899 14.94 -31.03 12.73
C ARG A 899 15.22 -29.76 13.56
N GLY A 900 14.22 -28.89 13.73
CA GLY A 900 14.35 -27.64 14.48
C GLY A 900 15.04 -26.50 13.72
N ALA A 901 15.32 -26.64 12.43
CA ALA A 901 16.10 -25.65 11.67
C ALA A 901 15.30 -24.42 11.23
N LEU A 902 13.96 -24.44 11.37
CA LEU A 902 13.02 -23.39 10.94
C LEU A 902 12.12 -22.93 12.09
N GLN A 903 12.63 -22.93 13.32
CA GLN A 903 11.85 -22.47 14.46
C GLN A 903 11.70 -20.94 14.44
N PRO A 904 10.51 -20.40 14.73
CA PRO A 904 10.34 -18.97 14.91
C PRO A 904 11.15 -18.52 16.12
N GLU A 905 12.04 -17.56 15.91
CA GLU A 905 12.72 -16.81 16.95
C GLU A 905 11.82 -15.63 17.40
N PRO A 906 11.84 -15.25 18.69
CA PRO A 906 11.15 -14.04 19.13
C PRO A 906 11.78 -12.82 18.45
N GLU A 907 10.95 -11.93 17.91
CA GLU A 907 11.47 -10.63 17.48
C GLU A 907 12.02 -9.88 18.70
N PRO A 908 13.17 -9.21 18.58
CA PRO A 908 13.68 -8.37 19.64
C PRO A 908 12.68 -7.23 19.93
N PRO A 909 12.64 -6.70 21.17
CA PRO A 909 11.81 -5.54 21.49
C PRO A 909 12.07 -4.40 20.51
N ARG A 910 11.01 -3.71 20.07
CA ARG A 910 11.14 -2.61 19.12
C ARG A 910 12.00 -1.49 19.71
N VAL A 911 13.11 -1.21 19.03
CA VAL A 911 13.89 0.00 19.28
C VAL A 911 13.41 1.07 18.30
N ALA A 912 12.77 2.12 18.83
CA ALA A 912 12.33 3.25 18.02
C ALA A 912 13.52 3.87 17.28
N ALA A 913 13.36 4.09 15.97
CA ALA A 913 14.38 4.75 15.17
C ALA A 913 14.39 6.25 15.45
N ALA A 914 15.58 6.80 15.67
CA ALA A 914 15.82 8.22 15.83
C ALA A 914 16.71 8.76 14.70
N PRO A 915 16.52 10.01 14.25
CA PRO A 915 17.41 10.63 13.27
C PRO A 915 18.87 10.61 13.72
N GLN A 916 19.76 10.13 12.86
CA GLN A 916 21.22 10.12 13.09
C GLN A 916 21.87 11.46 12.72
N LYS A 917 21.17 12.28 11.93
CA LYS A 917 21.57 13.62 11.48
C LYS A 917 20.34 14.53 11.36
N PRO A 918 20.51 15.85 11.19
CA PRO A 918 19.38 16.75 10.93
C PRO A 918 18.57 16.31 9.71
N VAL A 919 17.24 16.44 9.81
CA VAL A 919 16.36 16.17 8.66
C VAL A 919 16.64 17.22 7.57
N PRO A 920 16.98 16.81 6.34
CA PRO A 920 17.25 17.76 5.26
C PRO A 920 15.98 18.56 4.92
N ARG A 921 16.15 19.85 4.67
CA ARG A 921 15.11 20.70 4.09
C ARG A 921 15.04 20.45 2.59
N VAL A 922 13.95 20.90 1.97
CA VAL A 922 13.80 20.86 0.50
C VAL A 922 15.00 21.53 -0.19
N GLN A 923 15.44 22.69 0.31
CA GLN A 923 16.57 23.43 -0.26
C GLN A 923 17.88 22.63 -0.27
N ASP A 924 18.11 21.76 0.71
CA ASP A 924 19.36 20.99 0.86
C ASP A 924 19.51 19.88 -0.19
N ILE A 925 18.40 19.49 -0.84
CA ILE A 925 18.39 18.41 -1.84
C ILE A 925 18.22 18.93 -3.27
N VAL A 926 17.96 20.23 -3.46
CA VAL A 926 17.82 20.82 -4.79
C VAL A 926 19.12 20.64 -5.57
N GLY A 927 19.04 20.01 -6.74
CA GLY A 927 20.20 19.81 -7.62
C GLY A 927 21.18 18.71 -7.19
N ALA A 928 20.88 17.95 -6.12
CA ALA A 928 21.79 16.92 -5.59
C ALA A 928 22.18 15.82 -6.61
N ALA A 929 21.38 15.59 -7.66
CA ALA A 929 21.68 14.63 -8.72
C ALA A 929 22.44 15.22 -9.91
N VAL A 930 22.55 16.56 -10.03
CA VAL A 930 23.11 17.23 -11.22
C VAL A 930 24.56 16.80 -11.49
N ALA A 931 25.38 16.65 -10.45
CA ALA A 931 26.77 16.22 -10.58
C ALA A 931 26.93 14.79 -11.14
N SER A 932 25.90 13.96 -11.02
CA SER A 932 25.91 12.58 -11.56
C SER A 932 25.53 12.52 -13.05
N ILE A 933 25.15 13.65 -13.66
CA ILE A 933 24.63 13.72 -15.03
C ILE A 933 25.67 14.35 -15.96
N GLY A 934 26.41 13.49 -16.67
CA GLY A 934 27.55 13.88 -17.52
C GLY A 934 27.41 13.53 -19.00
N SER A 935 28.52 13.68 -19.72
CA SER A 935 28.64 13.20 -21.09
C SER A 935 28.85 11.68 -21.12
N TYR A 936 28.59 11.03 -22.26
CA TYR A 936 28.90 9.61 -22.41
C TYR A 936 30.41 9.32 -22.19
N LYS A 937 31.29 10.22 -22.63
CA LYS A 937 32.75 10.04 -22.53
C LYS A 937 33.27 10.09 -21.09
N SER A 938 32.50 10.60 -20.14
CA SER A 938 32.85 10.62 -18.72
C SER A 938 32.38 9.38 -17.96
N LEU A 939 31.65 8.46 -18.61
CA LEU A 939 31.23 7.20 -17.98
C LEU A 939 32.38 6.19 -18.02
N ASP A 940 32.60 5.50 -16.90
CA ASP A 940 33.60 4.44 -16.80
C ASP A 940 33.16 3.22 -17.63
N ASN A 941 33.85 2.99 -18.75
CA ASN A 941 33.59 1.85 -19.63
C ASN A 941 34.38 0.58 -19.23
N THR A 942 35.16 0.64 -18.15
CA THR A 942 35.94 -0.48 -17.61
C THR A 942 35.21 -1.19 -16.46
N ALA A 943 34.42 -0.46 -15.67
CA ALA A 943 33.58 -1.00 -14.59
C ALA A 943 32.28 -1.65 -15.11
N GLN A 944 32.42 -2.74 -15.88
CA GLN A 944 31.29 -3.46 -16.46
C GLN A 944 30.54 -4.31 -15.44
N VAL A 945 29.27 -4.58 -15.70
CA VAL A 945 28.38 -5.41 -14.87
C VAL A 945 27.86 -6.62 -15.65
N VAL A 946 27.33 -7.61 -14.95
CA VAL A 946 26.58 -8.76 -15.52
C VAL A 946 25.30 -8.99 -14.73
N ALA A 947 24.31 -9.62 -15.37
CA ALA A 947 23.07 -9.97 -14.71
C ALA A 947 23.23 -11.22 -13.84
N LEU A 948 22.63 -11.21 -12.65
CA LEU A 948 22.55 -12.34 -11.74
C LEU A 948 21.08 -12.63 -11.43
N VAL A 949 20.64 -13.86 -11.69
CA VAL A 949 19.27 -14.32 -11.41
C VAL A 949 19.22 -14.95 -10.02
N ASP A 950 18.24 -14.55 -9.22
CA ASP A 950 17.84 -15.27 -8.02
C ASP A 950 16.80 -16.34 -8.37
N GLU A 951 17.22 -17.60 -8.31
CA GLU A 951 16.42 -18.76 -8.69
C GLU A 951 15.27 -19.06 -7.71
N ASP A 952 15.40 -18.65 -6.43
CA ASP A 952 14.39 -18.86 -5.39
C ASP A 952 13.17 -17.93 -5.57
N THR A 953 13.37 -16.77 -6.20
CA THR A 953 12.32 -15.79 -6.52
C THR A 953 11.82 -15.88 -7.96
N CYS A 954 12.52 -16.62 -8.83
CA CYS A 954 12.17 -16.78 -10.23
C CYS A 954 10.80 -17.47 -10.39
N ILE A 955 9.96 -16.93 -11.28
CA ILE A 955 8.67 -17.53 -11.64
C ILE A 955 8.70 -18.29 -12.98
N ASN A 956 9.90 -18.58 -13.50
CA ASN A 956 10.13 -19.48 -14.63
C ASN A 956 9.48 -19.04 -15.96
N CYS A 957 9.30 -17.73 -16.18
CA CYS A 957 8.60 -17.21 -17.35
C CYS A 957 9.44 -17.15 -18.65
N GLY A 958 10.77 -17.28 -18.54
CA GLY A 958 11.68 -17.20 -19.68
C GLY A 958 11.77 -15.83 -20.37
N LYS A 959 11.19 -14.75 -19.82
CA LYS A 959 11.23 -13.42 -20.45
C LYS A 959 12.65 -12.86 -20.58
N CYS A 960 13.50 -13.09 -19.57
CA CYS A 960 14.91 -12.71 -19.63
C CYS A 960 15.64 -13.44 -20.76
N TYR A 961 15.41 -14.74 -20.91
CA TYR A 961 15.92 -15.57 -21.99
C TYR A 961 15.48 -15.05 -23.36
N MET A 962 14.16 -14.87 -23.59
CA MET A 962 13.64 -14.34 -24.87
C MET A 962 14.22 -12.96 -25.21
N ALA A 963 14.27 -12.04 -24.25
CA ALA A 963 14.81 -10.70 -24.47
C ALA A 963 16.32 -10.72 -24.78
N CYS A 964 17.08 -11.60 -24.13
CA CYS A 964 18.51 -11.75 -24.43
C CYS A 964 18.75 -12.38 -25.80
N ASN A 965 17.86 -13.26 -26.26
CA ASN A 965 18.01 -13.95 -27.54
C ASN A 965 17.67 -13.05 -28.72
N ASP A 966 16.51 -12.41 -28.71
CA ASP A 966 16.01 -11.68 -29.89
C ASP A 966 16.31 -10.17 -29.80
N SER A 967 16.95 -9.72 -28.72
CA SER A 967 17.29 -8.31 -28.49
C SER A 967 18.59 -8.13 -27.69
N GLY A 968 19.44 -9.16 -27.66
CA GLY A 968 20.67 -9.16 -26.87
C GLY A 968 21.78 -10.03 -27.46
N TYR A 969 22.38 -10.85 -26.59
CA TYR A 969 23.66 -11.53 -26.83
C TYR A 969 23.59 -13.05 -26.64
N GLN A 970 22.39 -13.63 -26.60
CA GLN A 970 22.16 -15.08 -26.42
C GLN A 970 22.94 -15.63 -25.20
N ALA A 971 22.96 -14.85 -24.11
CA ALA A 971 23.82 -15.07 -22.94
C ALA A 971 23.08 -15.71 -21.75
N ILE A 972 21.93 -16.33 -21.98
CA ILE A 972 21.10 -16.94 -20.94
C ILE A 972 20.74 -18.35 -21.41
N ASN A 973 21.13 -19.36 -20.65
CA ASN A 973 20.64 -20.72 -20.84
C ASN A 973 19.29 -20.88 -20.13
N PHE A 974 18.29 -21.45 -20.78
CA PHE A 974 16.99 -21.73 -20.18
C PHE A 974 16.78 -23.24 -20.11
N ASP A 975 16.69 -23.76 -18.89
CA ASP A 975 16.61 -25.20 -18.67
C ASP A 975 15.24 -25.75 -19.10
N SER A 976 15.23 -26.85 -19.86
CA SER A 976 14.00 -27.41 -20.47
C SER A 976 13.11 -28.16 -19.49
N ASP A 977 13.61 -28.46 -18.30
CA ASP A 977 12.94 -29.30 -17.32
C ASP A 977 12.43 -28.46 -16.13
N THR A 978 13.32 -27.63 -15.59
CA THR A 978 13.06 -26.73 -14.45
C THR A 978 12.57 -25.35 -14.87
N HIS A 979 12.75 -24.96 -16.14
CA HIS A 979 12.50 -23.59 -16.63
C HIS A 979 13.20 -22.52 -15.78
N LEU A 980 14.41 -22.81 -15.28
CA LEU A 980 15.26 -21.83 -14.60
C LEU A 980 16.23 -21.21 -15.62
N PRO A 981 16.37 -19.87 -15.64
CA PRO A 981 17.34 -19.19 -16.48
C PRO A 981 18.69 -19.05 -15.77
N LYS A 982 19.79 -19.32 -16.48
CA LYS A 982 21.16 -19.15 -16.00
C LYS A 982 21.94 -18.25 -16.94
N VAL A 983 22.43 -17.12 -16.43
CA VAL A 983 23.28 -16.18 -17.17
C VAL A 983 24.69 -16.77 -17.31
N ASN A 984 25.27 -16.69 -18.50
CA ASN A 984 26.62 -17.16 -18.79
C ASN A 984 27.62 -15.98 -18.94
N ASP A 985 28.89 -16.31 -19.19
CA ASP A 985 30.01 -15.35 -19.24
C ASP A 985 29.94 -14.38 -20.44
N ASP A 986 29.13 -14.71 -21.45
CA ASP A 986 28.87 -13.86 -22.60
C ASP A 986 27.99 -12.66 -22.29
N CYS A 987 27.45 -12.58 -21.06
CA CYS A 987 26.68 -11.43 -20.61
C CYS A 987 27.50 -10.14 -20.72
N THR A 988 26.89 -9.14 -21.37
CA THR A 988 27.50 -7.83 -21.61
C THR A 988 27.04 -6.75 -20.62
N GLY A 989 26.12 -7.08 -19.71
CA GLY A 989 25.61 -6.10 -18.77
C GLY A 989 24.59 -5.13 -19.34
N CYS A 990 23.93 -5.43 -20.47
CA CYS A 990 22.99 -4.51 -21.12
C CYS A 990 21.69 -4.24 -20.33
N THR A 991 21.45 -4.97 -19.24
CA THR A 991 20.32 -4.79 -18.31
C THR A 991 18.92 -5.10 -18.87
N LEU A 992 18.76 -5.41 -20.16
CA LEU A 992 17.44 -5.65 -20.76
C LEU A 992 16.66 -6.79 -20.07
N CYS A 993 17.35 -7.84 -19.64
CA CYS A 993 16.73 -8.95 -18.91
C CYS A 993 16.13 -8.52 -17.57
N VAL A 994 16.79 -7.61 -16.84
CA VAL A 994 16.28 -7.00 -15.60
C VAL A 994 15.03 -6.18 -15.92
N SER A 995 15.09 -5.33 -16.94
CA SER A 995 14.01 -4.40 -17.32
C SER A 995 12.71 -5.09 -17.73
N VAL A 996 12.76 -6.33 -18.21
CA VAL A 996 11.58 -7.11 -18.62
C VAL A 996 11.15 -8.16 -17.60
N CYS A 997 11.91 -8.32 -16.50
CA CYS A 997 11.60 -9.29 -15.47
C CYS A 997 10.30 -8.88 -14.76
N PRO A 998 9.31 -9.78 -14.64
CA PRO A 998 8.05 -9.45 -13.99
C PRO A 998 8.15 -9.44 -12.46
N ILE A 999 9.28 -9.86 -11.88
CA ILE A 999 9.52 -9.91 -10.43
C ILE A 999 10.62 -8.91 -10.11
N ILE A 1000 10.30 -7.92 -9.28
CA ILE A 1000 11.23 -6.86 -8.93
C ILE A 1000 12.44 -7.49 -8.21
N ASP A 1001 13.64 -7.12 -8.64
CA ASP A 1001 14.95 -7.56 -8.13
C ASP A 1001 15.20 -9.09 -8.14
N CYS A 1002 14.38 -9.87 -8.85
CA CYS A 1002 14.70 -11.26 -9.17
C CYS A 1002 15.96 -11.36 -10.05
N ILE A 1003 16.28 -10.31 -10.82
CA ILE A 1003 17.53 -10.19 -11.56
C ILE A 1003 18.21 -8.90 -11.10
N THR A 1004 19.47 -8.99 -10.68
CA THR A 1004 20.28 -7.85 -10.25
C THR A 1004 21.50 -7.68 -11.16
N MET A 1005 22.06 -6.47 -11.18
CA MET A 1005 23.31 -6.21 -11.89
C MET A 1005 24.47 -6.24 -10.89
N VAL A 1006 25.45 -7.10 -11.12
CA VAL A 1006 26.63 -7.25 -10.24
C VAL A 1006 27.91 -6.96 -11.02
N PRO A 1007 29.01 -6.52 -10.37
CA PRO A 1007 30.28 -6.27 -11.05
C PRO A 1007 30.77 -7.50 -11.82
N LYS A 1008 31.23 -7.30 -13.06
CA LYS A 1008 31.79 -8.38 -13.88
C LYS A 1008 33.18 -8.76 -13.34
N THR A 1009 33.35 -10.01 -12.92
CA THR A 1009 34.60 -10.51 -12.31
C THR A 1009 35.62 -11.03 -13.31
N ILE A 1010 35.21 -11.22 -14.56
CA ILE A 1010 36.08 -11.64 -15.68
C ILE A 1010 36.31 -10.46 -16.63
N PRO A 1011 37.45 -10.40 -17.36
CA PRO A 1011 37.70 -9.33 -18.32
C PRO A 1011 36.55 -9.18 -19.33
N HIS A 1012 36.08 -7.95 -19.54
CA HIS A 1012 35.05 -7.69 -20.54
C HIS A 1012 35.68 -7.72 -21.95
N VAL A 1013 35.37 -8.76 -22.71
CA VAL A 1013 35.80 -8.88 -24.11
C VAL A 1013 34.71 -8.35 -25.03
N ILE A 1014 35.03 -7.29 -25.78
CA ILE A 1014 34.08 -6.69 -26.71
C ILE A 1014 33.93 -7.58 -27.95
N LYS A 1015 32.71 -8.05 -28.20
CA LYS A 1015 32.38 -8.86 -29.38
C LYS A 1015 32.37 -7.97 -30.64
N ARG A 1016 33.46 -7.99 -31.41
CA ARG A 1016 33.62 -7.18 -32.63
C ARG A 1016 33.05 -7.82 -33.89
N GLY A 1017 32.65 -9.09 -33.84
CA GLY A 1017 32.13 -9.86 -34.99
C GLY A 1017 33.19 -10.27 -36.02
N TYR A 1018 34.24 -9.48 -36.21
CA TYR A 1018 35.37 -9.77 -37.11
C TYR A 1018 36.69 -9.24 -36.53
N PRO A 1019 37.84 -9.87 -36.81
CA PRO A 1019 39.15 -9.37 -36.37
C PRO A 1019 39.43 -7.94 -36.86
N ILE A 1020 39.86 -7.05 -35.97
CA ILE A 1020 40.28 -5.70 -36.33
C ILE A 1020 41.75 -5.75 -36.75
N THR A 1021 42.05 -5.47 -38.01
CA THR A 1021 43.43 -5.22 -38.46
C THR A 1021 43.71 -3.73 -38.29
N ILE A 1022 44.39 -3.35 -37.22
CA ILE A 1022 44.87 -1.97 -37.08
C ILE A 1022 46.04 -1.82 -38.06
N LYS A 1023 45.83 -1.14 -39.18
CA LYS A 1023 46.96 -0.70 -40.01
C LYS A 1023 47.77 0.29 -39.16
N GLU A 1024 49.00 -0.07 -38.82
CA GLU A 1024 49.97 0.89 -38.30
C GLU A 1024 50.20 1.96 -39.36
N THR A 1025 49.46 3.07 -39.28
CA THR A 1025 49.84 4.28 -39.98
C THR A 1025 51.11 4.77 -39.30
N LYS A 1026 52.27 4.55 -39.94
CA LYS A 1026 53.51 5.23 -39.56
C LYS A 1026 53.21 6.72 -39.48
N ILE A 1027 53.34 7.27 -38.27
CA ILE A 1027 53.41 8.72 -38.05
C ILE A 1027 54.73 9.15 -38.69
N GLY A 1028 54.64 9.59 -39.95
CA GLY A 1028 55.69 10.31 -40.65
C GLY A 1028 55.40 11.80 -40.53
N GLU A 1029 56.35 12.51 -39.93
CA GLU A 1029 56.57 13.95 -39.88
C GLU A 1029 55.74 14.81 -40.86
N CYS A 1030 54.96 15.75 -40.31
CA CYS A 1030 54.88 17.10 -40.85
C CYS A 1030 54.85 18.07 -39.67
N GLN A 1031 55.90 18.89 -39.62
CA GLN A 1031 56.09 20.07 -38.76
C GLN A 1031 55.01 21.11 -38.98
#